data_AF-A0A940MWL8-F1
#
_entry.id   AF-A0A940MWL8-F1
#
_cell.length_a   1.000
_cell.length_b   1.000
_cell.length_c   1.000
_cell.angle_alpha   90.00
_cell.angle_beta   90.00
_cell.angle_gamma   90.00
#
_symmetry.space_group_name_H-M   'P 1'
#
loop_
_entity.id
_entity.type
_entity.pdbx_description
1 polymer ?
#
loop_
_entity_poly.entity_id
_entity_poly.type
_entity_poly.pdbx_seq_one_letter_code
_entity_poly.pdbx_strand_id
1 'polypeptide(L)'
;MPDSKISDLPAAISFSDTDITPVVQGVGGAAETRRATFAQFRSTVMAERPLHVRDYGAVGNGTTDDTAAFQAALNAASSAGGGVVLLGPRRYLIDSAELIIPPGVTLQGGGDPGGFRINNDYGALPYCLVLNPARTVRLRRNSSLEQVAIVRKGFVAPSSIREALDCVAAFSGTAVSIGDGSTGSSTTNATDASVRNLLIVGFTWGVYSNGASRTRIRDVVGDCTNGLYLGKSFDIGQNERINWHPLATTGRSFSSATYTVAGCANNGAGLVRLTTGTAHELKIGDVVFTSGVGGVAGANGRFTVAAATATTLDLAGSAFAGAYAGGGTVNPTVNHRRGKAFWITTADMPNFVNCFEYGHDIGWHLDDLTHSAQFVNCGVDGVNTDPGTIGVQMTGICYRNKWYGGFWSSKGRPLVVNSQSSDQNVVAGVMLPAGTGNSVEVIDGALVLMGCDLYGSAYLYDNADSLQILGCDMKTAAVAGQSVAAMQKVQISGTRMSNAVGVARAIGGQSELAAISSAGAIETRLSARADGIVAVHRRSTSAGAMLRLHGSADTAVGALGVAGTDVYLQGDAALNPNPSYLLGNTGMTQPLTLRLRRLSASPAANDRIFALEGTGLNSAAAEVTFGRVAGVAEGVAAGAEAGALVFETRAGGTVAERMRIASSGTVTVAGPLMLASDPSLPLQAATKTYVDNSYVSRAVPSAVTAGATALTFAAHNARMVIANAGTTLSLDWSATGHGFACMVVNRTGADLAVALTGFSAAMVNPDGYAKVRAGAAASLLAFTPDGGTTRLCQLAGGGAP
;
A
#
# COMPACT_ATOMS: atom_id res chain seq x y z
N MET A 1 -40.69 25.10 90.40
CA MET A 1 -41.00 26.54 90.45
C MET A 1 -42.33 26.73 89.74
N PRO A 2 -43.45 26.92 90.46
CA PRO A 2 -44.70 27.33 89.83
C PRO A 2 -44.76 28.86 89.79
N ASP A 3 -45.17 29.41 88.64
CA ASP A 3 -45.62 30.80 88.45
C ASP A 3 -44.58 31.91 88.15
N SER A 4 -43.44 31.58 87.53
CA SER A 4 -42.62 32.62 86.87
C SER A 4 -43.28 33.07 85.55
N LYS A 5 -43.47 34.38 85.34
CA LYS A 5 -43.95 34.89 84.04
C LYS A 5 -42.86 34.64 82.99
N ILE A 6 -43.26 34.46 81.72
CA ILE A 6 -42.31 34.20 80.62
C ILE A 6 -41.26 35.30 80.45
N SER A 7 -41.59 36.53 80.90
CA SER A 7 -40.69 37.70 80.96
C SER A 7 -39.62 37.61 82.05
N ASP A 8 -39.84 36.76 83.06
CA ASP A 8 -38.97 36.62 84.23
C ASP A 8 -37.99 35.45 84.06
N LEU A 9 -38.09 34.73 82.93
CA LEU A 9 -37.13 33.73 82.52
C LEU A 9 -35.91 34.45 81.89
N PRO A 10 -34.67 34.04 82.21
CA PRO A 10 -33.49 34.58 81.54
C PRO A 10 -33.60 34.38 80.02
N ALA A 11 -33.14 35.36 79.25
CA ALA A 11 -33.10 35.27 77.80
C ALA A 11 -32.43 33.94 77.39
N ALA A 12 -33.06 33.18 76.50
CA ALA A 12 -32.55 31.90 76.06
C ALA A 12 -31.14 32.09 75.47
N ILE A 13 -30.14 31.62 76.22
CA ILE A 13 -28.81 31.37 75.70
C ILE A 13 -28.89 30.17 74.75
N SER A 14 -27.88 29.98 73.91
CA SER A 14 -27.75 28.80 73.06
C SER A 14 -28.00 27.52 73.85
N PHE A 15 -28.94 26.67 73.39
CA PHE A 15 -29.24 25.38 74.03
C PHE A 15 -27.97 24.53 74.18
N SER A 16 -27.75 23.99 75.39
CA SER A 16 -26.73 22.99 75.67
C SER A 16 -27.19 21.61 75.19
N ASP A 17 -26.25 20.75 74.82
CA ASP A 17 -26.52 19.36 74.44
C ASP A 17 -27.18 18.53 75.55
N THR A 18 -27.01 18.95 76.81
CA THR A 18 -27.64 18.35 77.99
C THR A 18 -29.05 18.87 78.27
N ASP A 19 -29.51 19.93 77.58
CA ASP A 19 -30.83 20.51 77.83
C ASP A 19 -31.91 19.52 77.42
N ILE A 20 -32.89 19.33 78.30
CA ILE A 20 -33.96 18.33 78.14
C ILE A 20 -35.24 19.04 77.68
N THR A 21 -35.85 18.53 76.62
CA THR A 21 -37.17 18.97 76.14
C THR A 21 -38.14 17.77 76.11
N PRO A 22 -39.41 17.96 76.51
CA PRO A 22 -40.44 16.93 76.35
C PRO A 22 -40.75 16.70 74.87
N VAL A 23 -40.88 15.43 74.48
CA VAL A 23 -41.26 14.98 73.13
C VAL A 23 -42.50 14.15 73.22
N VAL A 24 -43.55 14.54 72.52
CA VAL A 24 -44.77 13.72 72.42
C VAL A 24 -44.65 12.86 71.17
N GLN A 25 -44.58 11.55 71.33
CA GLN A 25 -44.59 10.58 70.23
C GLN A 25 -45.92 9.83 70.19
N GLY A 26 -46.53 9.73 69.01
CA GLY A 26 -47.83 9.07 68.78
C GLY A 26 -48.96 10.04 68.45
N VAL A 27 -50.16 9.52 68.21
CA VAL A 27 -51.37 10.30 67.88
C VAL A 27 -52.55 9.80 68.72
N GLY A 28 -53.37 10.72 69.25
CA GLY A 28 -54.54 10.38 70.06
C GLY A 28 -54.19 9.89 71.47
N GLY A 29 -55.05 9.03 72.06
CA GLY A 29 -54.89 8.53 73.43
C GLY A 29 -53.67 7.63 73.69
N ALA A 30 -52.88 7.32 72.66
CA ALA A 30 -51.62 6.56 72.75
C ALA A 30 -50.36 7.44 72.70
N ALA A 31 -50.51 8.76 72.78
CA ALA A 31 -49.38 9.69 72.78
C ALA A 31 -48.59 9.60 74.10
N GLU A 32 -47.31 9.23 74.02
CA GLU A 32 -46.40 9.18 75.16
C GLU A 32 -45.48 10.41 75.17
N THR A 33 -45.35 11.06 76.33
CA THR A 33 -44.36 12.13 76.53
C THR A 33 -43.05 11.52 77.05
N ARG A 34 -41.99 11.61 76.25
CA ARG A 34 -40.64 11.18 76.61
C ARG A 34 -39.72 12.38 76.81
N ARG A 35 -38.65 12.20 77.59
CA ARG A 35 -37.59 13.20 77.75
C ARG A 35 -36.53 12.92 76.68
N ALA A 36 -36.21 13.92 75.86
CA ALA A 36 -35.07 13.87 74.96
C ALA A 36 -34.14 15.05 75.26
N THR A 37 -32.85 14.79 75.28
CA THR A 37 -31.84 15.84 75.26
C THR A 37 -31.81 16.50 73.87
N PHE A 38 -31.36 17.75 73.81
CA PHE A 38 -31.09 18.42 72.53
C PHE A 38 -30.06 17.62 71.70
N ALA A 39 -29.11 16.95 72.34
CA ALA A 39 -28.20 16.01 71.68
C ALA A 39 -28.95 14.84 71.00
N GLN A 40 -29.88 14.19 71.70
CA GLN A 40 -30.67 13.08 71.15
C GLN A 40 -31.54 13.54 69.97
N PHE A 41 -32.20 14.69 70.10
CA PHE A 41 -32.97 15.28 69.00
C PHE A 41 -32.12 15.66 67.80
N ARG A 42 -30.96 16.29 68.03
CA ARG A 42 -30.03 16.62 66.95
C ARG A 42 -29.56 15.35 66.27
N SER A 43 -29.22 14.31 67.03
CA SER A 43 -28.85 12.99 66.52
C SER A 43 -29.94 12.41 65.61
N THR A 44 -31.20 12.38 66.04
CA THR A 44 -32.29 11.82 65.23
C THR A 44 -32.66 12.67 64.02
N VAL A 45 -32.66 14.00 64.14
CA VAL A 45 -32.97 14.91 63.02
C VAL A 45 -31.83 14.96 61.99
N MET A 46 -30.59 14.78 62.41
CA MET A 46 -29.41 14.74 61.53
C MET A 46 -29.11 13.35 60.97
N ALA A 47 -29.68 12.27 61.53
CA ALA A 47 -29.34 10.89 61.18
C ALA A 47 -29.50 10.56 59.69
N GLU A 48 -30.46 11.18 59.02
CA GLU A 48 -30.73 10.94 57.59
C GLU A 48 -30.17 12.05 56.68
N ARG A 49 -29.55 13.09 57.24
CA ARG A 49 -29.01 14.20 56.46
C ARG A 49 -27.53 13.94 56.12
N PRO A 50 -27.07 14.26 54.89
CA PRO A 50 -25.64 14.27 54.59
C PRO A 50 -24.88 15.16 55.58
N LEU A 51 -23.68 14.73 55.98
CA LEU A 51 -22.83 15.51 56.88
C LEU A 51 -22.45 16.81 56.19
N HIS A 52 -22.40 17.92 56.94
CA HIS A 52 -22.03 19.21 56.38
C HIS A 52 -20.80 19.75 57.11
N VAL A 53 -19.80 20.27 56.40
CA VAL A 53 -18.52 20.74 56.98
C VAL A 53 -18.69 21.82 58.06
N ARG A 54 -19.77 22.60 58.00
CA ARG A 54 -20.12 23.61 59.01
C ARG A 54 -20.57 23.01 60.35
N ASP A 55 -21.13 21.80 60.33
CA ASP A 55 -21.49 21.07 61.56
C ASP A 55 -20.22 20.71 62.36
N TYR A 56 -19.04 20.80 61.72
CA TYR A 56 -17.71 20.57 62.28
C TYR A 56 -16.90 21.87 62.44
N GLY A 57 -17.53 23.04 62.31
CA GLY A 57 -16.90 24.33 62.60
C GLY A 57 -16.28 25.05 61.40
N ALA A 58 -16.49 24.59 60.16
CA ALA A 58 -16.00 25.30 58.98
C ALA A 58 -16.66 26.69 58.85
N VAL A 59 -15.84 27.73 58.74
CA VAL A 59 -16.24 29.13 58.63
C VAL A 59 -16.61 29.47 57.19
N GLY A 60 -15.71 29.16 56.24
CA GLY A 60 -15.94 29.41 54.82
C GLY A 60 -15.85 30.88 54.41
N ASN A 61 -14.93 31.65 54.99
CA ASN A 61 -14.65 33.05 54.62
C ASN A 61 -13.44 33.20 53.65
N GLY A 62 -12.78 32.10 53.30
CA GLY A 62 -11.61 32.07 52.42
C GLY A 62 -10.28 32.47 53.07
N THR A 63 -10.27 32.79 54.36
CA THR A 63 -9.07 33.25 55.11
C THR A 63 -8.84 32.50 56.42
N THR A 64 -9.89 32.04 57.09
CA THR A 64 -9.80 31.12 58.22
C THR A 64 -9.48 29.73 57.72
N ASP A 65 -8.47 29.09 58.30
CA ASP A 65 -8.11 27.72 57.95
C ASP A 65 -9.23 26.74 58.38
N ASP A 66 -9.92 26.18 57.39
CA ASP A 66 -11.04 25.25 57.54
C ASP A 66 -10.58 23.78 57.50
N THR A 67 -9.27 23.52 57.38
CA THR A 67 -8.70 22.17 57.19
C THR A 67 -9.17 21.19 58.27
N ALA A 68 -9.10 21.57 59.54
CA ALA A 68 -9.46 20.71 60.66
C ALA A 68 -10.96 20.34 60.65
N ALA A 69 -11.83 21.31 60.35
CA ALA A 69 -13.27 21.10 60.27
C ALA A 69 -13.65 20.16 59.11
N PHE A 70 -13.04 20.36 57.94
CA PHE A 70 -13.22 19.48 56.78
C PHE A 70 -12.76 18.05 57.08
N GLN A 71 -11.56 17.89 57.65
CA GLN A 71 -11.04 16.56 57.96
C GLN A 71 -11.90 15.85 59.02
N ALA A 72 -12.41 16.58 60.03
CA ALA A 72 -13.31 16.02 61.02
C ALA A 72 -14.62 15.52 60.40
N ALA A 73 -15.22 16.28 59.48
CA ALA A 73 -16.42 15.87 58.76
C ALA A 73 -16.19 14.61 57.91
N LEU A 74 -15.08 14.56 57.17
CA LEU A 74 -14.70 13.40 56.36
C LEU A 74 -14.41 12.15 57.21
N ASN A 75 -13.72 12.31 58.34
CA ASN A 75 -13.44 11.22 59.27
C ASN A 75 -14.72 10.69 59.93
N ALA A 76 -15.69 11.57 60.21
CA ALA A 76 -16.99 11.16 60.73
C ALA A 76 -17.80 10.35 59.71
N ALA A 77 -17.82 10.76 58.42
CA ALA A 77 -18.41 9.96 57.36
C ALA A 77 -17.73 8.59 57.26
N SER A 78 -16.40 8.55 57.27
CA SER A 78 -15.65 7.28 57.25
C SER A 78 -15.98 6.38 58.44
N SER A 79 -16.10 6.95 59.65
CA SER A 79 -16.46 6.21 60.86
C SER A 79 -17.89 5.67 60.82
N ALA A 80 -18.78 6.34 60.08
CA ALA A 80 -20.15 5.90 59.81
C ALA A 80 -20.26 4.86 58.68
N GLY A 81 -19.13 4.40 58.11
CA GLY A 81 -19.09 3.42 57.02
C GLY A 81 -19.05 4.02 55.61
N GLY A 82 -18.88 5.34 55.48
CA GLY A 82 -18.85 6.07 54.21
C GLY A 82 -19.94 7.14 54.13
N GLY A 83 -20.19 7.65 52.93
CA GLY A 83 -21.28 8.59 52.66
C GLY A 83 -20.81 9.95 52.15
N VAL A 84 -21.74 10.91 52.09
CA VAL A 84 -21.52 12.22 51.48
C VAL A 84 -21.30 13.29 52.55
N VAL A 85 -20.23 14.07 52.38
CA VAL A 85 -19.94 15.30 53.11
C VAL A 85 -20.17 16.48 52.17
N LEU A 86 -21.06 17.38 52.56
CA LEU A 86 -21.42 18.58 51.82
C LEU A 86 -20.61 19.80 52.29
N LEU A 87 -20.20 20.63 51.34
CA LEU A 87 -19.75 22.00 51.58
C LEU A 87 -20.76 23.00 51.01
N GLY A 88 -21.14 24.01 51.79
CA GLY A 88 -22.05 25.06 51.34
C GLY A 88 -21.38 26.03 50.34
N PRO A 89 -22.15 26.93 49.69
CA PRO A 89 -21.67 27.88 48.67
C PRO A 89 -20.79 29.00 49.27
N ARG A 90 -19.59 28.63 49.71
CA ARG A 90 -18.60 29.48 50.37
C ARG A 90 -17.19 29.16 49.86
N ARG A 91 -16.20 29.92 50.35
CA ARG A 91 -14.78 29.70 50.08
C ARG A 91 -14.11 29.19 51.34
N TYR A 92 -13.47 28.03 51.29
CA TYR A 92 -12.84 27.41 52.45
C TYR A 92 -11.34 27.34 52.21
N LEU A 93 -10.56 27.88 53.15
CA LEU A 93 -9.11 27.83 53.06
C LEU A 93 -8.62 26.48 53.60
N ILE A 94 -7.84 25.76 52.80
CA ILE A 94 -7.16 24.52 53.18
C ILE A 94 -5.66 24.80 53.22
N ASP A 95 -5.08 24.90 54.42
CA ASP A 95 -3.73 25.46 54.64
C ASP A 95 -2.81 24.55 55.48
N SER A 96 -3.26 24.16 56.68
CA SER A 96 -2.40 23.49 57.66
C SER A 96 -1.99 22.06 57.29
N ALA A 97 -2.80 21.31 56.53
CA ALA A 97 -2.54 19.91 56.16
C ALA A 97 -3.16 19.50 54.81
N GLU A 98 -2.80 18.32 54.29
CA GLU A 98 -3.51 17.71 53.16
C GLU A 98 -4.94 17.35 53.57
N LEU A 99 -5.89 17.51 52.64
CA LEU A 99 -7.26 17.08 52.86
C LEU A 99 -7.44 15.67 52.32
N ILE A 100 -7.59 14.68 53.22
CA ILE A 100 -7.71 13.28 52.83
C ILE A 100 -9.18 12.90 52.82
N ILE A 101 -9.71 12.51 51.66
CA ILE A 101 -11.04 11.93 51.49
C ILE A 101 -10.93 10.41 51.72
N PRO A 102 -11.46 9.87 52.84
CA PRO A 102 -11.28 8.47 53.21
C PRO A 102 -12.01 7.51 52.26
N PRO A 103 -11.76 6.19 52.37
CA PRO A 103 -12.42 5.21 51.53
C PRO A 103 -13.96 5.27 51.63
N GLY A 104 -14.64 5.21 50.48
CA GLY A 104 -16.11 5.22 50.42
C GLY A 104 -16.78 6.54 50.81
N VAL A 105 -16.01 7.63 50.98
CA VAL A 105 -16.51 8.96 51.31
C VAL A 105 -16.52 9.85 50.06
N THR A 106 -17.55 10.67 49.92
CA THR A 106 -17.67 11.69 48.88
C THR A 106 -17.64 13.08 49.50
N LEU A 107 -16.77 13.97 49.01
CA LEU A 107 -16.88 15.42 49.27
C LEU A 107 -17.59 16.09 48.11
N GLN A 108 -18.72 16.76 48.37
CA GLN A 108 -19.60 17.26 47.32
C GLN A 108 -20.08 18.69 47.54
N GLY A 109 -19.93 19.54 46.52
CA GLY A 109 -20.52 20.90 46.48
C GLY A 109 -21.98 20.90 46.00
N GLY A 110 -22.38 21.97 45.30
CA GLY A 110 -23.80 22.16 44.91
C GLY A 110 -24.09 22.33 43.43
N GLY A 111 -23.08 22.22 42.54
CA GLY A 111 -23.28 22.33 41.09
C GLY A 111 -21.96 22.37 40.31
N ASP A 112 -22.05 22.32 38.98
CA ASP A 112 -20.89 22.44 38.10
C ASP A 112 -20.28 23.85 38.21
N PRO A 113 -19.02 24.00 38.67
CA PRO A 113 -18.38 25.30 38.74
C PRO A 113 -18.11 25.90 37.35
N GLY A 114 -18.09 25.12 36.27
CA GLY A 114 -17.71 25.59 34.93
C GLY A 114 -16.27 26.11 34.87
N GLY A 115 -15.89 26.79 33.77
CA GLY A 115 -14.49 27.20 33.55
C GLY A 115 -14.26 28.71 33.38
N PHE A 116 -14.86 29.29 32.34
CA PHE A 116 -14.61 30.68 31.94
C PHE A 116 -15.18 31.67 32.96
N ARG A 117 -14.44 32.76 33.20
CA ARG A 117 -14.87 33.90 34.02
C ARG A 117 -14.52 35.21 33.35
N ILE A 118 -15.46 36.16 33.42
CA ILE A 118 -15.19 37.55 33.02
C ILE A 118 -14.01 38.04 33.86
N ASN A 119 -13.05 38.68 33.19
CA ASN A 119 -11.83 39.17 33.81
C ASN A 119 -11.03 38.08 34.57
N ASN A 120 -11.19 36.78 34.27
CA ASN A 120 -10.48 35.71 34.99
C ASN A 120 -10.68 35.78 36.51
N ASP A 121 -11.80 36.36 36.97
CA ASP A 121 -12.04 36.55 38.40
C ASP A 121 -12.61 35.27 39.02
N TYR A 122 -11.73 34.59 39.76
CA TYR A 122 -12.06 33.40 40.53
C TYR A 122 -12.23 33.69 42.02
N GLY A 123 -12.21 34.97 42.44
CA GLY A 123 -12.24 35.44 43.83
C GLY A 123 -13.58 35.25 44.54
N ALA A 124 -14.68 35.08 43.80
CA ALA A 124 -16.04 34.95 44.35
C ALA A 124 -16.70 33.57 44.11
N LEU A 125 -15.93 32.56 43.69
CA LEU A 125 -16.48 31.24 43.41
C LEU A 125 -17.18 30.61 44.64
N PRO A 126 -18.42 30.11 44.49
CA PRO A 126 -19.05 29.27 45.51
C PRO A 126 -18.44 27.86 45.49
N TYR A 127 -18.64 27.10 46.56
CA TYR A 127 -18.17 25.71 46.69
C TYR A 127 -16.66 25.57 46.39
N CYS A 128 -15.88 26.53 46.88
CA CYS A 128 -14.48 26.71 46.47
C CYS A 128 -13.52 26.34 47.62
N LEU A 129 -12.52 25.53 47.30
CA LEU A 129 -11.36 25.29 48.14
C LEU A 129 -10.23 26.21 47.70
N VAL A 130 -9.85 27.14 48.58
CA VAL A 130 -8.62 27.92 48.43
C VAL A 130 -7.49 27.06 49.01
N LEU A 131 -6.74 26.39 48.14
CA LEU A 131 -5.80 25.35 48.56
C LEU A 131 -4.37 25.90 48.57
N ASN A 132 -3.69 25.77 49.71
CA ASN A 132 -2.25 26.02 49.80
C ASN A 132 -1.51 25.07 48.84
N PRO A 133 -0.65 25.57 47.93
CA PRO A 133 0.05 24.73 46.96
C PRO A 133 1.01 23.70 47.58
N ALA A 134 1.37 23.83 48.86
CA ALA A 134 2.11 22.80 49.60
C ALA A 134 1.23 21.61 50.03
N ARG A 135 -0.08 21.65 49.77
CA ARG A 135 -1.09 20.65 50.14
C ARG A 135 -1.82 20.14 48.88
N THR A 136 -2.58 19.07 49.04
CA THR A 136 -3.40 18.47 47.99
C THR A 136 -4.70 17.92 48.57
N VAL A 137 -5.75 17.82 47.75
CA VAL A 137 -6.93 17.01 48.08
C VAL A 137 -6.65 15.57 47.64
N ARG A 138 -6.51 14.67 48.61
CA ARG A 138 -6.09 13.28 48.37
C ARG A 138 -7.28 12.33 48.45
N LEU A 139 -7.51 11.58 47.37
CA LEU A 139 -8.55 10.56 47.30
C LEU A 139 -7.98 9.18 47.67
N ARG A 140 -8.81 8.39 48.37
CA ARG A 140 -8.58 6.96 48.67
C ARG A 140 -9.55 6.07 47.88
N ARG A 141 -9.43 4.76 48.07
CA ARG A 141 -10.26 3.75 47.40
C ARG A 141 -11.76 4.07 47.49
N ASN A 142 -12.50 3.96 46.39
CA ASN A 142 -13.94 4.25 46.32
C ASN A 142 -14.36 5.67 46.75
N SER A 143 -13.42 6.58 47.02
CA SER A 143 -13.75 7.95 47.40
C SER A 143 -14.09 8.81 46.19
N SER A 144 -14.83 9.90 46.42
CA SER A 144 -15.18 10.83 45.34
C SER A 144 -15.01 12.30 45.73
N LEU A 145 -14.62 13.13 44.77
CA LEU A 145 -14.61 14.58 44.87
C LEU A 145 -15.47 15.15 43.74
N GLU A 146 -16.56 15.83 44.10
CA GLU A 146 -17.59 16.22 43.14
C GLU A 146 -18.01 17.69 43.30
N GLN A 147 -18.19 18.42 42.19
CA GLN A 147 -18.85 19.73 42.17
C GLN A 147 -18.14 20.80 43.01
N VAL A 148 -16.81 20.83 42.95
CA VAL A 148 -15.95 21.74 43.73
C VAL A 148 -15.04 22.54 42.81
N ALA A 149 -14.88 23.82 43.11
CA ALA A 149 -13.79 24.61 42.53
C ALA A 149 -12.56 24.58 43.44
N ILE A 150 -11.36 24.48 42.86
CA ILE A 150 -10.09 24.49 43.59
C ILE A 150 -9.22 25.58 42.97
N VAL A 151 -8.90 26.58 43.78
CA VAL A 151 -8.06 27.71 43.37
C VAL A 151 -6.82 27.76 44.25
N ARG A 152 -5.65 27.94 43.64
CA ARG A 152 -4.41 28.07 44.40
C ARG A 152 -4.48 29.27 45.34
N LYS A 153 -4.10 29.08 46.61
CA LYS A 153 -3.90 30.17 47.57
C LYS A 153 -2.91 31.19 46.99
N GLY A 154 -3.32 32.47 46.98
CA GLY A 154 -2.53 33.56 46.41
C GLY A 154 -2.69 33.73 44.89
N PHE A 155 -3.63 33.04 44.25
CA PHE A 155 -4.04 33.38 42.89
C PHE A 155 -4.66 34.78 42.83
N VAL A 156 -4.16 35.61 41.91
CA VAL A 156 -4.67 36.96 41.64
C VAL A 156 -4.97 37.04 40.14
N ALA A 157 -6.15 37.55 39.79
CA ALA A 157 -6.57 37.68 38.40
C ALA A 157 -5.73 38.78 37.70
N PRO A 158 -4.95 38.44 36.66
CA PRO A 158 -4.02 39.39 36.05
C PRO A 158 -4.75 40.47 35.24
N SER A 159 -4.26 41.71 35.30
CA SER A 159 -4.81 42.87 34.59
C SER A 159 -3.89 43.41 33.48
N SER A 160 -2.60 43.06 33.50
CA SER A 160 -1.60 43.41 32.51
C SER A 160 -0.85 42.18 31.97
N ILE A 161 -0.01 42.38 30.95
CA ILE A 161 0.83 41.31 30.39
C ILE A 161 1.82 40.81 31.44
N ARG A 162 2.45 41.72 32.19
CA ARG A 162 3.36 41.35 33.27
C ARG A 162 2.68 40.49 34.32
N GLU A 163 1.51 40.92 34.80
CA GLU A 163 0.76 40.18 35.81
C GLU A 163 0.33 38.81 35.28
N ALA A 164 -0.01 38.69 33.98
CA ALA A 164 -0.36 37.41 33.38
C ALA A 164 0.84 36.44 33.37
N LEU A 165 2.02 36.91 32.97
CA LEU A 165 3.25 36.12 32.99
C LEU A 165 3.64 35.70 34.42
N ASP A 166 3.57 36.63 35.38
CA ASP A 166 3.86 36.35 36.79
C ASP A 166 2.85 35.38 37.41
N CYS A 167 1.57 35.49 37.04
CA CYS A 167 0.51 34.58 37.47
C CYS A 167 0.80 33.14 37.03
N VAL A 168 1.12 32.93 35.75
CA VAL A 168 1.46 31.60 35.21
C VAL A 168 2.75 31.06 35.82
N ALA A 169 3.76 31.91 36.01
CA ALA A 169 5.02 31.52 36.66
C ALA A 169 4.84 31.09 38.13
N ALA A 170 3.80 31.61 38.81
CA ALA A 170 3.49 31.26 40.19
C ALA A 170 2.72 29.93 40.35
N PHE A 171 2.33 29.27 39.25
CA PHE A 171 1.63 27.98 39.31
C PHE A 171 2.50 26.93 40.01
N SER A 172 1.96 26.36 41.08
CA SER A 172 2.70 25.50 42.00
C SER A 172 1.79 24.47 42.66
N GLY A 173 2.35 23.33 43.06
CA GLY A 173 1.62 22.30 43.80
C GLY A 173 0.73 21.41 42.95
N THR A 174 -0.01 20.53 43.62
CA THR A 174 -0.94 19.55 43.01
C THR A 174 -2.32 19.72 43.61
N ALA A 175 -3.33 20.08 42.81
CA ALA A 175 -4.67 20.33 43.33
C ALA A 175 -5.33 19.05 43.85
N VAL A 176 -5.34 17.98 43.04
CA VAL A 176 -5.95 16.70 43.38
C VAL A 176 -4.97 15.56 43.18
N SER A 177 -4.79 14.73 44.21
CA SER A 177 -4.00 13.50 44.15
C SER A 177 -4.91 12.28 44.29
N ILE A 178 -4.93 11.39 43.31
CA ILE A 178 -5.67 10.13 43.37
C ILE A 178 -4.66 9.02 43.71
N GLY A 179 -4.70 8.57 44.96
CA GLY A 179 -3.74 7.61 45.50
C GLY A 179 -2.43 8.25 45.93
N ASP A 180 -1.42 7.41 46.18
CA ASP A 180 -0.08 7.78 46.64
C ASP A 180 1.03 7.03 45.88
N GLY A 181 0.69 6.39 44.76
CA GLY A 181 1.59 5.55 43.96
C GLY A 181 1.62 4.07 44.36
N SER A 182 1.00 3.70 45.48
CA SER A 182 0.82 2.28 45.86
C SER A 182 -0.27 1.61 45.01
N THR A 183 -0.07 0.33 44.65
CA THR A 183 -0.97 -0.44 43.77
C THR A 183 -1.54 -1.68 44.48
N GLY A 184 -2.46 -2.39 43.81
CA GLY A 184 -2.93 -3.71 44.25
C GLY A 184 -3.79 -3.70 45.52
N SER A 185 -3.38 -4.45 46.53
CA SER A 185 -4.13 -4.59 47.80
C SER A 185 -3.76 -3.54 48.85
N SER A 186 -2.94 -2.54 48.51
CA SER A 186 -2.60 -1.46 49.43
C SER A 186 -3.86 -0.78 49.98
N THR A 187 -3.88 -0.52 51.29
CA THR A 187 -4.95 0.22 51.97
C THR A 187 -4.95 1.70 51.60
N THR A 188 -3.83 2.19 51.06
CA THR A 188 -3.63 3.59 50.69
C THR A 188 -3.88 3.88 49.22
N ASN A 189 -4.10 2.85 48.41
CA ASN A 189 -4.42 3.02 47.00
C ASN A 189 -5.78 3.69 46.80
N ALA A 190 -6.02 4.15 45.58
CA ALA A 190 -7.24 4.87 45.21
C ALA A 190 -7.99 4.20 44.05
N THR A 191 -7.96 2.86 44.01
CA THR A 191 -8.76 2.10 43.05
C THR A 191 -10.24 2.49 43.14
N ASP A 192 -10.89 2.60 42.00
CA ASP A 192 -12.30 2.98 41.85
C ASP A 192 -12.65 4.41 42.35
N ALA A 193 -11.66 5.25 42.65
CA ALA A 193 -11.87 6.65 43.03
C ALA A 193 -12.39 7.51 41.87
N SER A 194 -13.10 8.59 42.22
CA SER A 194 -13.82 9.42 41.25
C SER A 194 -13.59 10.91 41.45
N VAL A 195 -13.39 11.62 40.35
CA VAL A 195 -13.35 13.10 40.31
C VAL A 195 -14.37 13.57 39.29
N ARG A 196 -15.28 14.46 39.67
CA ARG A 196 -16.39 14.91 38.80
C ARG A 196 -16.71 16.39 38.94
N ASN A 197 -16.99 17.07 37.82
CA ASN A 197 -17.48 18.46 37.80
C ASN A 197 -16.57 19.41 38.60
N LEU A 198 -15.29 19.45 38.26
CA LEU A 198 -14.32 20.30 38.95
C LEU A 198 -13.87 21.47 38.09
N LEU A 199 -13.61 22.60 38.76
CA LEU A 199 -12.82 23.70 38.25
C LEU A 199 -11.48 23.74 38.98
N ILE A 200 -10.35 23.71 38.28
CA ILE A 200 -9.03 23.75 38.91
C ILE A 200 -8.20 24.88 38.31
N VAL A 201 -7.70 25.81 39.13
CA VAL A 201 -6.93 26.96 38.63
C VAL A 201 -5.68 27.22 39.46
N GLY A 202 -4.53 27.28 38.77
CA GLY A 202 -3.31 27.87 39.28
C GLY A 202 -2.26 26.90 39.83
N PHE A 203 -2.31 25.62 39.47
CA PHE A 203 -1.42 24.58 40.02
C PHE A 203 -0.42 24.06 39.00
N THR A 204 0.66 23.43 39.47
CA THR A 204 1.57 22.67 38.58
C THR A 204 0.88 21.43 38.04
N TRP A 205 0.09 20.75 38.87
CA TRP A 205 -0.71 19.59 38.49
C TRP A 205 -2.17 19.83 38.85
N GLY A 206 -3.06 19.63 37.87
CA GLY A 206 -4.50 19.63 38.12
C GLY A 206 -4.94 18.36 38.84
N VAL A 207 -4.85 17.23 38.15
CA VAL A 207 -5.14 15.90 38.71
C VAL A 207 -3.93 15.00 38.54
N TYR A 208 -3.42 14.47 39.64
CA TYR A 208 -2.30 13.54 39.66
C TYR A 208 -2.76 12.16 40.15
N SER A 209 -3.03 11.25 39.22
CA SER A 209 -3.46 9.88 39.51
C SER A 209 -2.29 8.92 39.36
N ASN A 210 -1.86 8.30 40.45
CA ASN A 210 -0.75 7.35 40.43
C ASN A 210 -1.04 6.16 41.34
N GLY A 211 -1.03 4.96 40.77
CA GLY A 211 -1.31 3.71 41.48
C GLY A 211 -2.81 3.45 41.71
N ALA A 212 -3.67 3.99 40.85
CA ALA A 212 -5.11 3.88 40.97
C ALA A 212 -5.73 3.22 39.72
N SER A 213 -6.30 2.03 39.91
CA SER A 213 -7.03 1.28 38.88
C SER A 213 -8.48 1.76 38.76
N ARG A 214 -9.07 1.66 37.56
CA ARG A 214 -10.50 1.95 37.30
C ARG A 214 -10.97 3.33 37.78
N THR A 215 -10.09 4.33 37.72
CA THR A 215 -10.43 5.70 38.11
C THR A 215 -11.46 6.31 37.17
N ARG A 216 -12.31 7.17 37.71
CA ARG A 216 -13.36 7.90 36.94
C ARG A 216 -13.12 9.39 37.04
N ILE A 217 -12.55 10.01 36.02
CA ILE A 217 -12.25 11.44 35.99
C ILE A 217 -13.12 12.07 34.90
N ARG A 218 -14.13 12.84 35.29
CA ARG A 218 -15.11 13.37 34.35
C ARG A 218 -15.43 14.84 34.59
N ASP A 219 -15.75 15.58 33.52
CA ASP A 219 -16.25 16.95 33.62
C ASP A 219 -15.29 17.85 34.42
N VAL A 220 -14.00 17.80 34.07
CA VAL A 220 -12.96 18.62 34.72
C VAL A 220 -12.55 19.71 33.77
N VAL A 221 -12.64 20.96 34.20
CA VAL A 221 -12.14 22.12 33.45
C VAL A 221 -11.07 22.81 34.29
N GLY A 222 -9.94 23.17 33.71
CA GLY A 222 -8.91 23.81 34.52
C GLY A 222 -7.77 24.46 33.77
N ASP A 223 -7.00 25.23 34.52
CA ASP A 223 -5.79 25.91 34.08
C ASP A 223 -4.63 25.57 35.02
N CYS A 224 -3.72 24.73 34.54
CA CYS A 224 -2.57 24.22 35.28
C CYS A 224 -1.37 24.08 34.33
N THR A 225 -0.15 24.09 34.89
CA THR A 225 1.07 23.85 34.10
C THR A 225 1.00 22.48 33.44
N ASN A 226 0.54 21.47 34.18
CA ASN A 226 0.21 20.15 33.72
C ASN A 226 -1.21 19.80 34.15
N GLY A 227 -1.97 19.16 33.27
CA GLY A 227 -3.38 18.89 33.51
C GLY A 227 -3.60 17.59 34.30
N LEU A 228 -3.59 16.45 33.59
CA LEU A 228 -3.83 15.12 34.14
C LEU A 228 -2.58 14.24 33.99
N TYR A 229 -2.07 13.73 35.12
CA TYR A 229 -1.16 12.59 35.14
C TYR A 229 -1.95 11.31 35.41
N LEU A 230 -1.76 10.29 34.58
CA LEU A 230 -2.34 8.96 34.75
C LEU A 230 -1.23 7.91 34.69
N GLY A 231 -0.75 7.52 35.88
CA GLY A 231 0.33 6.56 36.07
C GLY A 231 -0.14 5.30 36.81
N LYS A 232 0.37 4.13 36.41
CA LYS A 232 0.06 2.84 37.08
C LYS A 232 -1.46 2.65 37.22
N SER A 233 -2.18 2.93 36.13
CA SER A 233 -3.63 2.85 36.09
C SER A 233 -4.04 1.59 35.35
N PHE A 234 -4.58 0.63 36.10
CA PHE A 234 -4.95 -0.67 35.57
C PHE A 234 -6.47 -0.86 35.47
N ASP A 235 -6.88 -1.83 34.66
CA ASP A 235 -8.22 -2.33 34.45
C ASP A 235 -9.24 -1.30 33.92
N ILE A 236 -8.88 -0.52 32.89
CA ILE A 236 -9.75 0.48 32.22
C ILE A 236 -10.16 1.67 33.11
N GLY A 237 -9.36 2.75 33.06
CA GLY A 237 -9.76 4.07 33.57
C GLY A 237 -10.72 4.79 32.62
N GLN A 238 -11.69 5.53 33.16
CA GLN A 238 -12.67 6.32 32.41
C GLN A 238 -12.42 7.82 32.57
N ASN A 239 -11.95 8.45 31.50
CA ASN A 239 -11.57 9.86 31.46
C ASN A 239 -12.41 10.57 30.41
N GLU A 240 -13.28 11.50 30.81
CA GLU A 240 -14.30 12.03 29.90
C GLU A 240 -14.53 13.53 30.10
N ARG A 241 -14.66 14.29 29.01
CA ARG A 241 -15.01 15.72 29.06
C ARG A 241 -14.05 16.51 29.96
N ILE A 242 -12.76 16.24 29.83
CA ILE A 242 -11.69 16.93 30.55
C ILE A 242 -11.13 18.01 29.61
N ASN A 243 -11.10 19.26 30.06
CA ASN A 243 -10.64 20.39 29.28
C ASN A 243 -9.57 21.20 30.05
N TRP A 244 -8.33 21.15 29.56
CA TRP A 244 -7.25 21.97 30.09
C TRP A 244 -7.07 23.20 29.20
N HIS A 245 -7.34 24.37 29.77
CA HIS A 245 -7.41 25.62 29.05
C HIS A 245 -6.70 26.72 29.86
N PRO A 246 -6.03 27.70 29.23
CA PRO A 246 -5.38 28.86 29.86
C PRO A 246 -6.38 29.87 30.44
N LEU A 247 -7.27 29.42 31.32
CA LEU A 247 -8.37 30.19 31.89
C LEU A 247 -7.93 31.41 32.70
N ALA A 248 -6.72 31.42 33.25
CA ALA A 248 -6.16 32.54 34.00
C ALA A 248 -5.74 33.72 33.10
N THR A 249 -5.52 33.45 31.80
CA THR A 249 -4.92 34.42 30.87
C THR A 249 -5.74 34.64 29.60
N THR A 250 -6.83 33.89 29.38
CA THR A 250 -7.72 34.03 28.22
C THR A 250 -8.92 34.94 28.50
N GLY A 251 -9.41 35.69 27.51
CA GLY A 251 -10.62 36.53 27.66
C GLY A 251 -10.35 37.95 28.15
N ARG A 252 -9.10 38.42 28.02
CA ARG A 252 -8.66 39.79 28.33
C ARG A 252 -8.05 40.45 27.09
N SER A 253 -7.92 41.76 27.10
CA SER A 253 -7.26 42.52 26.02
C SER A 253 -5.80 42.08 25.81
N PHE A 254 -5.09 41.65 26.86
CA PHE A 254 -3.73 41.15 26.76
C PHE A 254 -3.62 39.72 26.20
N SER A 255 -4.72 38.96 26.13
CA SER A 255 -4.69 37.54 25.73
C SER A 255 -4.17 37.31 24.31
N SER A 256 -4.34 38.30 23.43
CA SER A 256 -3.87 38.29 22.04
C SER A 256 -2.74 39.30 21.78
N ALA A 257 -2.12 39.82 22.84
CA ALA A 257 -1.06 40.82 22.71
C ALA A 257 0.09 40.31 21.84
N THR A 258 0.51 41.12 20.88
CA THR A 258 1.65 40.88 20.01
C THR A 258 2.28 42.23 19.68
N TYR A 259 3.61 42.33 19.78
CA TYR A 259 4.35 43.55 19.47
C TYR A 259 4.93 43.45 18.06
N THR A 260 4.81 44.50 17.26
CA THR A 260 5.49 44.58 15.95
C THR A 260 6.98 44.82 16.15
N VAL A 261 7.82 44.28 15.26
CA VAL A 261 9.26 44.54 15.25
C VAL A 261 9.53 45.79 14.41
N ALA A 262 10.12 46.81 15.02
CA ALA A 262 10.54 48.05 14.38
C ALA A 262 12.02 48.04 13.97
N GLY A 263 12.83 47.18 14.58
CA GLY A 263 14.26 47.02 14.26
C GLY A 263 14.83 45.70 14.75
N CYS A 264 15.89 45.24 14.10
CA CYS A 264 16.64 44.06 14.50
C CYS A 264 18.14 44.32 14.27
N ALA A 265 18.95 44.12 15.30
CA ALA A 265 20.38 44.44 15.32
C ALA A 265 21.20 43.44 16.14
N ASN A 266 22.53 43.47 16.00
CA ASN A 266 23.43 42.78 16.91
C ASN A 266 23.42 43.50 18.26
N ASN A 267 23.28 42.76 19.36
CA ASN A 267 23.25 43.32 20.70
C ASN A 267 24.62 43.75 21.26
N GLY A 268 25.70 43.59 20.48
CA GLY A 268 27.09 43.84 20.88
C GLY A 268 27.83 42.59 21.36
N ALA A 269 27.12 41.49 21.62
CA ALA A 269 27.66 40.19 22.03
C ALA A 269 27.33 39.07 21.02
N GLY A 270 26.79 39.41 19.84
CA GLY A 270 26.45 38.45 18.78
C GLY A 270 25.03 37.90 18.84
N LEU A 271 24.24 38.22 19.87
CA LEU A 271 22.83 37.86 19.93
C LEU A 271 21.97 38.84 19.11
N VAL A 272 20.79 38.38 18.72
CA VAL A 272 19.76 39.20 18.11
C VAL A 272 19.13 40.11 19.18
N ARG A 273 19.18 41.42 18.96
CA ARG A 273 18.36 42.44 19.64
C ARG A 273 17.21 42.84 18.75
N LEU A 274 15.99 42.70 19.25
CA LEU A 274 14.79 43.25 18.61
C LEU A 274 14.42 44.58 19.27
N THR A 275 13.96 45.53 18.46
CA THR A 275 13.27 46.74 18.89
C THR A 275 11.80 46.59 18.54
N THR A 276 10.90 46.73 19.50
CA THR A 276 9.45 46.68 19.27
C THR A 276 8.89 48.04 18.89
N GLY A 277 7.78 48.05 18.14
CA GLY A 277 7.11 49.29 17.71
C GLY A 277 6.37 50.03 18.83
N THR A 278 6.04 49.33 19.92
CA THR A 278 5.42 49.90 21.13
C THR A 278 6.13 49.39 22.37
N ALA A 279 5.96 50.10 23.49
CA ALA A 279 6.53 49.69 24.76
C ALA A 279 5.89 48.37 25.25
N HIS A 280 6.71 47.52 25.88
CA HIS A 280 6.33 46.22 26.43
C HIS A 280 6.75 46.06 27.88
N GLU A 281 6.18 45.05 28.55
CA GLU A 281 6.44 44.75 29.96
C GLU A 281 7.31 43.48 30.17
N LEU A 282 7.92 43.00 29.09
CA LEU A 282 8.81 41.82 29.09
C LEU A 282 10.09 42.07 29.90
N LYS A 283 10.59 41.02 30.54
CA LYS A 283 11.79 41.00 31.39
C LYS A 283 12.68 39.81 31.04
N ILE A 284 13.90 39.84 31.55
CA ILE A 284 14.82 38.70 31.49
C ILE A 284 14.14 37.43 32.04
N GLY A 285 14.28 36.32 31.34
CA GLY A 285 13.69 35.03 31.70
C GLY A 285 12.30 34.76 31.11
N ASP A 286 11.58 35.79 30.65
CA ASP A 286 10.31 35.58 29.94
C ASP A 286 10.55 34.82 28.63
N VAL A 287 9.56 34.04 28.20
CA VAL A 287 9.61 33.35 26.91
C VAL A 287 8.77 34.12 25.91
N VAL A 288 9.32 34.31 24.72
CA VAL A 288 8.64 34.93 23.59
C VAL A 288 8.67 34.01 22.38
N PHE A 289 7.65 34.12 21.54
CA PHE A 289 7.65 33.57 20.20
C PHE A 289 7.77 34.70 19.19
N THR A 290 8.83 34.68 18.40
CA THR A 290 9.11 35.69 17.39
C THR A 290 8.94 35.10 16.00
N SER A 291 8.30 35.84 15.09
CA SER A 291 8.01 35.34 13.74
C SER A 291 8.01 36.46 12.71
N GLY A 292 8.31 36.15 11.45
CA GLY A 292 8.26 37.10 10.33
C GLY A 292 9.35 38.19 10.31
N VAL A 293 10.43 38.06 11.09
CA VAL A 293 11.55 39.02 11.07
C VAL A 293 12.38 38.79 9.79
N GLY A 294 12.26 39.71 8.83
CA GLY A 294 12.91 39.61 7.52
C GLY A 294 14.41 39.87 7.57
N GLY A 295 15.18 39.08 6.81
CA GLY A 295 16.62 39.27 6.61
C GLY A 295 17.54 38.85 7.77
N VAL A 296 16.97 38.46 8.92
CA VAL A 296 17.69 37.90 10.08
C VAL A 296 17.03 36.59 10.50
N ALA A 297 17.41 35.47 9.87
CA ALA A 297 16.75 34.19 10.07
C ALA A 297 16.79 33.71 11.54
N GLY A 298 17.92 33.94 12.22
CA GLY A 298 18.13 33.60 13.63
C GLY A 298 17.26 34.38 14.63
N ALA A 299 16.43 35.31 14.17
CA ALA A 299 15.49 36.07 14.98
C ALA A 299 14.10 35.42 15.09
N ASN A 300 13.81 34.34 14.35
CA ASN A 300 12.49 33.71 14.30
C ASN A 300 12.50 32.38 15.06
N GLY A 301 11.52 32.17 15.94
CA GLY A 301 11.40 30.98 16.78
C GLY A 301 10.96 31.31 18.20
N ARG A 302 11.16 30.34 19.10
CA ARG A 302 10.91 30.50 20.54
C ARG A 302 12.22 30.86 21.23
N PHE A 303 12.21 31.91 22.04
CA PHE A 303 13.39 32.36 22.77
C PHE A 303 13.06 32.74 24.20
N THR A 304 14.02 32.53 25.09
CA THR A 304 14.04 33.21 26.40
C THR A 304 14.64 34.60 26.22
N VAL A 305 14.07 35.59 26.88
CA VAL A 305 14.58 36.97 26.89
C VAL A 305 15.86 37.01 27.74
N ALA A 306 16.98 37.41 27.14
CA ALA A 306 18.27 37.55 27.81
C ALA A 306 18.45 38.91 28.50
N ALA A 307 17.87 39.96 27.90
CA ALA A 307 17.82 41.31 28.44
C ALA A 307 16.63 42.05 27.83
N ALA A 308 16.06 43.02 28.54
CA ALA A 308 14.96 43.83 28.03
C ALA A 308 14.98 45.25 28.58
N THR A 309 14.57 46.20 27.75
CA THR A 309 14.16 47.57 28.15
C THR A 309 12.66 47.73 27.89
N ALA A 310 12.14 48.97 27.91
CA ALA A 310 10.74 49.20 27.54
C ALA A 310 10.44 48.89 26.06
N THR A 311 11.42 48.95 25.16
CA THR A 311 11.20 48.82 23.71
C THR A 311 12.20 47.90 23.00
N THR A 312 13.10 47.27 23.74
CA THR A 312 14.08 46.34 23.16
C THR A 312 14.16 45.06 23.97
N LEU A 313 14.44 43.94 23.30
CA LEU A 313 14.73 42.65 23.93
C LEU A 313 15.83 41.90 23.18
N ASP A 314 16.71 41.24 23.94
CA ASP A 314 17.75 40.36 23.43
C ASP A 314 17.29 38.90 23.49
N LEU A 315 17.43 38.15 22.40
CA LEU A 315 16.98 36.76 22.29
C LEU A 315 18.10 35.80 22.73
N ALA A 316 17.92 35.09 23.83
CA ALA A 316 18.91 34.12 24.33
C ALA A 316 19.12 32.98 23.33
N GLY A 317 20.39 32.58 23.13
CA GLY A 317 20.74 31.48 22.22
C GLY A 317 20.55 31.78 20.73
N SER A 318 20.16 33.01 20.37
CA SER A 318 20.11 33.46 18.98
C SER A 318 21.52 33.79 18.45
N ALA A 319 21.68 33.79 17.13
CA ALA A 319 22.87 34.29 16.47
C ALA A 319 22.47 35.36 15.45
N PHE A 320 23.01 36.58 15.61
CA PHE A 320 22.75 37.66 14.66
C PHE A 320 23.57 37.44 13.39
N ALA A 321 22.88 37.22 12.28
CA ALA A 321 23.46 37.13 10.94
C ALA A 321 22.49 37.73 9.91
N GLY A 322 23.04 38.51 8.97
CA GLY A 322 22.27 39.22 7.95
C GLY A 322 21.94 40.67 8.32
N ALA A 323 20.95 41.24 7.63
CA ALA A 323 20.49 42.62 7.81
C ALA A 323 18.97 42.66 7.87
N TYR A 324 18.41 43.45 8.77
CA TYR A 324 16.96 43.56 8.94
C TYR A 324 16.31 44.14 7.67
N ALA A 325 15.38 43.39 7.09
CA ALA A 325 14.66 43.74 5.88
C ALA A 325 13.21 44.18 6.12
N GLY A 326 12.82 44.40 7.38
CA GLY A 326 11.45 44.75 7.78
C GLY A 326 10.62 43.56 8.28
N GLY A 327 9.43 43.87 8.80
CA GLY A 327 8.45 42.90 9.28
C GLY A 327 8.79 42.28 10.65
N GLY A 328 7.86 41.46 11.11
CA GLY A 328 8.06 40.59 12.27
C GLY A 328 7.26 40.97 13.50
N THR A 329 7.09 40.00 14.37
CA THR A 329 6.29 40.10 15.60
C THR A 329 6.99 39.44 16.78
N VAL A 330 6.69 39.92 17.98
CA VAL A 330 7.07 39.33 19.27
C VAL A 330 5.80 39.05 20.04
N ASN A 331 5.49 37.77 20.26
CA ASN A 331 4.37 37.33 21.07
C ASN A 331 4.87 36.92 22.47
N PRO A 332 4.32 37.46 23.57
CA PRO A 332 4.72 37.14 24.94
C PRO A 332 4.27 35.75 25.41
N THR A 333 3.46 35.02 24.62
CA THR A 333 2.99 33.65 24.90
C THR A 333 2.22 33.50 26.22
N VAL A 334 1.44 34.51 26.62
CA VAL A 334 0.70 34.52 27.91
C VAL A 334 -0.26 33.34 28.10
N ASN A 335 -0.80 32.79 27.01
CA ASN A 335 -1.71 31.65 27.04
C ASN A 335 -0.99 30.28 26.98
N HIS A 336 0.34 30.27 27.02
CA HIS A 336 1.11 29.04 26.96
C HIS A 336 1.28 28.42 28.36
N ARG A 337 1.21 27.09 28.44
CA ARG A 337 1.61 26.30 29.61
C ARG A 337 2.78 25.41 29.22
N ARG A 338 3.92 25.57 29.91
CA ARG A 338 5.19 24.90 29.57
C ARG A 338 5.23 23.40 29.91
N GLY A 339 4.12 22.84 30.38
CA GLY A 339 3.99 21.45 30.78
C GLY A 339 3.14 20.64 29.81
N LYS A 340 2.55 19.57 30.33
CA LYS A 340 1.78 18.57 29.58
C LYS A 340 0.31 18.60 29.99
N ALA A 341 -0.62 18.76 29.05
CA ALA A 341 -2.04 18.74 29.42
C ALA A 341 -2.45 17.34 29.89
N PHE A 342 -2.02 16.30 29.18
CA PHE A 342 -2.25 14.91 29.55
C PHE A 342 -0.93 14.14 29.49
N TRP A 343 -0.58 13.45 30.58
CA TRP A 343 0.56 12.55 30.64
C TRP A 343 0.08 11.18 31.12
N ILE A 344 0.15 10.20 30.23
CA ILE A 344 -0.25 8.81 30.46
C ILE A 344 1.00 7.94 30.42
N THR A 345 1.19 7.11 31.44
CA THR A 345 2.31 6.17 31.53
C THR A 345 1.89 4.95 32.34
N THR A 346 2.43 3.77 32.01
CA THR A 346 2.17 2.53 32.74
C THR A 346 0.67 2.33 32.97
N ALA A 347 -0.10 2.41 31.89
CA ALA A 347 -1.56 2.37 31.95
C ALA A 347 -2.10 1.36 30.95
N ASP A 348 -2.98 0.47 31.42
CA ASP A 348 -3.63 -0.53 30.59
C ASP A 348 -5.03 -0.10 30.17
N MET A 349 -5.23 -0.01 28.84
CA MET A 349 -6.53 0.31 28.24
C MET A 349 -7.24 1.56 28.81
N PRO A 350 -6.56 2.69 29.15
CA PRO A 350 -7.28 3.87 29.60
C PRO A 350 -8.13 4.43 28.46
N ASN A 351 -9.36 4.83 28.78
CA ASN A 351 -10.31 5.37 27.82
C ASN A 351 -10.47 6.88 28.02
N PHE A 352 -10.32 7.64 26.94
CA PHE A 352 -10.49 9.09 26.88
C PHE A 352 -11.57 9.46 25.87
N VAL A 353 -12.56 10.26 26.29
CA VAL A 353 -13.68 10.67 25.42
C VAL A 353 -13.94 12.16 25.55
N ASN A 354 -14.03 12.88 24.42
CA ASN A 354 -14.35 14.31 24.36
C ASN A 354 -13.44 15.18 25.24
N CYS A 355 -12.15 14.83 25.33
CA CYS A 355 -11.17 15.59 26.10
C CYS A 355 -10.42 16.57 25.19
N PHE A 356 -10.01 17.70 25.73
CA PHE A 356 -9.40 18.78 24.95
C PHE A 356 -8.31 19.47 25.74
N GLU A 357 -7.28 19.94 25.04
CA GLU A 357 -6.31 20.88 25.58
C GLU A 357 -6.10 22.06 24.65
N TYR A 358 -5.84 23.22 25.24
CA TYR A 358 -5.44 24.42 24.53
C TYR A 358 -4.20 25.02 25.18
N GLY A 359 -3.14 25.22 24.40
CA GLY A 359 -2.00 26.03 24.79
C GLY A 359 -0.95 25.35 25.67
N HIS A 360 -0.91 24.02 25.80
CA HIS A 360 0.22 23.32 26.43
C HIS A 360 1.37 23.05 25.44
N ASP A 361 2.60 23.02 25.96
CA ASP A 361 3.81 22.65 25.20
C ASP A 361 3.68 21.24 24.64
N ILE A 362 3.14 20.32 25.44
CA ILE A 362 2.72 19.00 24.96
C ILE A 362 1.24 18.81 25.31
N GLY A 363 0.41 18.60 24.31
CA GLY A 363 -1.01 18.31 24.54
C GLY A 363 -1.18 16.95 25.22
N TRP A 364 -0.77 15.90 24.53
CA TRP A 364 -0.87 14.52 25.01
C TRP A 364 0.48 13.85 24.95
N HIS A 365 0.90 13.28 26.07
CA HIS A 365 2.11 12.50 26.17
C HIS A 365 1.78 11.08 26.60
N LEU A 366 1.96 10.15 25.66
CA LEU A 366 1.83 8.73 25.88
C LEU A 366 3.23 8.18 26.05
N ASP A 367 3.52 7.67 27.24
CA ASP A 367 4.85 7.24 27.63
C ASP A 367 4.87 5.75 27.99
N ASP A 368 6.05 5.24 28.36
CA ASP A 368 6.34 3.84 28.72
C ASP A 368 5.15 3.03 29.24
N LEU A 369 4.94 1.84 28.67
CA LEU A 369 3.92 0.87 29.07
C LEU A 369 2.48 1.42 29.03
N THR A 370 2.24 2.54 28.36
CA THR A 370 0.88 2.91 27.92
C THR A 370 0.51 2.02 26.74
N HIS A 371 -0.47 1.14 26.95
CA HIS A 371 -0.86 0.21 25.90
C HIS A 371 -2.37 0.04 25.78
N SER A 372 -2.82 -0.14 24.54
CA SER A 372 -4.24 -0.28 24.20
C SER A 372 -5.11 0.90 24.65
N ALA A 373 -4.53 2.09 24.89
CA ALA A 373 -5.28 3.30 25.23
C ALA A 373 -6.19 3.71 24.07
N GLN A 374 -7.37 4.24 24.40
CA GLN A 374 -8.36 4.69 23.43
C GLN A 374 -8.65 6.17 23.63
N PHE A 375 -8.57 6.94 22.56
CA PHE A 375 -8.86 8.37 22.54
C PHE A 375 -9.94 8.62 21.50
N VAL A 376 -11.13 9.02 21.93
CA VAL A 376 -12.30 9.22 21.07
C VAL A 376 -12.71 10.68 21.11
N ASN A 377 -12.70 11.33 19.94
CA ASN A 377 -12.99 12.75 19.79
C ASN A 377 -12.19 13.62 20.77
N CYS A 378 -10.90 13.30 20.93
CA CYS A 378 -9.98 14.06 21.75
C CYS A 378 -9.19 15.04 20.87
N GLY A 379 -8.99 16.26 21.34
CA GLY A 379 -8.41 17.34 20.55
C GLY A 379 -7.21 18.04 21.20
N VAL A 380 -6.54 18.83 20.38
CA VAL A 380 -5.41 19.69 20.76
C VAL A 380 -5.53 21.01 20.02
N ASP A 381 -5.17 22.10 20.68
CA ASP A 381 -5.05 23.40 20.03
C ASP A 381 -3.91 24.23 20.64
N GLY A 382 -3.42 25.20 19.89
CA GLY A 382 -2.30 26.04 20.25
C GLY A 382 -2.60 27.52 20.02
N VAL A 383 -1.83 28.37 20.70
CA VAL A 383 -1.98 29.82 20.59
C VAL A 383 -1.32 30.32 19.30
N ASN A 384 -0.09 29.86 19.06
CA ASN A 384 0.72 30.14 17.88
C ASN A 384 1.37 28.85 17.41
N THR A 385 1.65 28.73 16.11
CA THR A 385 2.34 27.58 15.52
C THR A 385 3.83 27.57 15.87
N ASP A 386 4.12 27.23 17.12
CA ASP A 386 5.44 27.27 17.74
C ASP A 386 6.16 25.92 17.59
N PRO A 387 7.40 25.87 17.05
CA PRO A 387 8.12 24.61 16.79
C PRO A 387 8.41 23.79 18.04
N GLY A 388 8.39 24.41 19.22
CA GLY A 388 8.53 23.73 20.50
C GLY A 388 7.26 23.03 21.00
N THR A 389 6.12 23.22 20.34
CA THR A 389 4.84 22.63 20.77
C THR A 389 4.52 21.34 20.03
N ILE A 390 4.09 20.33 20.78
CA ILE A 390 3.70 19.02 20.28
C ILE A 390 2.23 18.76 20.61
N GLY A 391 1.45 18.32 19.63
CA GLY A 391 0.04 17.93 19.86
C GLY A 391 -0.02 16.61 20.64
N VAL A 392 0.41 15.53 19.98
CA VAL A 392 0.51 14.20 20.55
C VAL A 392 1.94 13.69 20.42
N GLN A 393 2.53 13.35 21.56
CA GLN A 393 3.86 12.76 21.67
C GLN A 393 3.71 11.33 22.18
N MET A 394 4.27 10.37 21.43
CA MET A 394 4.37 8.97 21.81
C MET A 394 5.85 8.62 22.02
N THR A 395 6.23 8.22 23.23
CA THR A 395 7.62 7.87 23.58
C THR A 395 7.72 6.56 24.34
N GLY A 396 8.97 6.14 24.59
CA GLY A 396 9.24 5.00 25.44
C GLY A 396 8.80 3.72 24.75
N ILE A 397 8.19 2.80 25.49
CA ILE A 397 7.62 1.55 24.94
C ILE A 397 6.09 1.57 24.90
N CYS A 398 5.45 2.65 24.43
CA CYS A 398 3.98 2.74 24.31
C CYS A 398 3.46 2.14 23.00
N TYR A 399 2.38 1.35 23.05
CA TYR A 399 1.96 0.54 21.89
C TYR A 399 0.47 0.19 21.81
N ARG A 400 -0.02 -0.11 20.61
CA ARG A 400 -1.44 -0.44 20.33
C ARG A 400 -2.42 0.66 20.77
N ASN A 401 -1.95 1.89 20.94
CA ASN A 401 -2.80 3.01 21.30
C ASN A 401 -3.55 3.49 20.05
N LYS A 402 -4.82 3.87 20.24
CA LYS A 402 -5.73 4.19 19.14
C LYS A 402 -6.39 5.54 19.36
N TRP A 403 -6.27 6.39 18.37
CA TRP A 403 -6.95 7.68 18.32
C TRP A 403 -8.02 7.68 17.24
N TYR A 404 -9.22 8.11 17.59
CA TYR A 404 -10.40 8.14 16.72
C TYR A 404 -11.03 9.53 16.74
N GLY A 405 -10.80 10.29 15.68
CA GLY A 405 -11.36 11.62 15.49
C GLY A 405 -10.82 12.67 16.47
N GLY A 406 -11.41 13.86 16.39
CA GLY A 406 -11.00 15.02 17.18
C GLY A 406 -10.35 16.11 16.35
N PHE A 407 -10.39 17.33 16.87
CA PHE A 407 -9.87 18.52 16.21
C PHE A 407 -8.46 18.83 16.71
N TRP A 408 -7.48 18.84 15.80
CA TRP A 408 -6.10 19.20 16.13
C TRP A 408 -5.72 20.46 15.34
N SER A 409 -5.23 21.49 16.01
CA SER A 409 -4.88 22.77 15.37
C SER A 409 -3.68 23.43 16.04
N SER A 410 -3.04 24.35 15.30
CA SER A 410 -2.11 25.35 15.84
C SER A 410 -0.92 24.82 16.66
N LYS A 411 -0.56 23.53 16.53
CA LYS A 411 0.66 22.95 17.10
C LYS A 411 1.79 22.96 16.08
N GLY A 412 3.01 23.25 16.51
CA GLY A 412 4.18 23.25 15.64
C GLY A 412 4.53 21.87 15.12
N ARG A 413 4.35 20.83 15.94
CA ARG A 413 4.56 19.41 15.61
C ARG A 413 3.35 18.59 16.09
N PRO A 414 2.30 18.43 15.28
CA PRO A 414 1.05 17.81 15.69
C PRO A 414 1.18 16.37 16.18
N LEU A 415 1.90 15.51 15.46
CA LEU A 415 2.12 14.11 15.84
C LEU A 415 3.61 13.76 15.81
N VAL A 416 4.14 13.32 16.95
CA VAL A 416 5.51 12.84 17.08
C VAL A 416 5.49 11.43 17.68
N VAL A 417 5.97 10.45 16.92
CA VAL A 417 6.10 9.06 17.34
C VAL A 417 7.58 8.73 17.48
N ASN A 418 7.98 8.38 18.69
CA ASN A 418 9.32 7.95 19.06
C ASN A 418 9.20 6.79 20.06
N SER A 419 8.40 5.79 19.69
CA SER A 419 8.12 4.63 20.54
C SER A 419 8.96 3.44 20.07
N GLN A 420 9.64 2.79 21.00
CA GLN A 420 10.57 1.69 20.79
C GLN A 420 9.89 0.31 20.96
N SER A 421 8.57 0.26 20.79
CA SER A 421 7.79 -0.97 20.85
C SER A 421 7.60 -1.58 19.47
N SER A 422 7.50 -2.91 19.41
CA SER A 422 7.27 -3.66 18.16
C SER A 422 5.85 -3.51 17.58
N ASP A 423 4.90 -3.06 18.38
CA ASP A 423 3.48 -2.98 18.01
C ASP A 423 3.09 -1.55 17.59
N GLN A 424 2.24 -1.46 16.55
CA GLN A 424 1.90 -0.18 15.91
C GLN A 424 0.88 0.64 16.72
N ASN A 425 1.02 1.97 16.68
CA ASN A 425 0.00 2.92 17.12
C ASN A 425 -0.86 3.38 15.94
N VAL A 426 -2.11 3.75 16.21
CA VAL A 426 -3.10 4.07 15.17
C VAL A 426 -3.72 5.43 15.43
N VAL A 427 -3.75 6.28 14.41
CA VAL A 427 -4.48 7.56 14.41
C VAL A 427 -5.46 7.55 13.24
N ALA A 428 -6.74 7.76 13.51
CA ALA A 428 -7.80 7.64 12.53
C ALA A 428 -8.78 8.81 12.57
N GLY A 429 -9.16 9.34 11.39
CA GLY A 429 -10.19 10.38 11.27
C GLY A 429 -9.80 11.74 11.86
N VAL A 430 -8.51 12.01 12.01
CA VAL A 430 -7.98 13.24 12.62
C VAL A 430 -7.53 14.20 11.52
N MET A 431 -7.80 15.49 11.71
CA MET A 431 -7.19 16.56 10.94
C MET A 431 -5.79 16.86 11.50
N LEU A 432 -4.74 16.60 10.74
CA LEU A 432 -3.34 16.84 11.12
C LEU A 432 -2.88 18.18 10.51
N PRO A 433 -2.84 19.28 11.28
CA PRO A 433 -2.62 20.62 10.76
C PRO A 433 -1.18 20.80 10.26
N ALA A 434 -0.95 21.77 9.37
CA ALA A 434 0.40 22.19 9.03
C ALA A 434 1.02 22.95 10.22
N GLY A 435 2.21 22.52 10.62
CA GLY A 435 2.99 23.14 11.68
C GLY A 435 4.16 23.96 11.14
N THR A 436 4.99 24.47 12.06
CA THR A 436 6.34 24.95 11.73
C THR A 436 7.31 23.80 11.53
N GLY A 437 7.01 22.62 12.07
CA GLY A 437 7.62 21.34 11.72
C GLY A 437 6.74 20.50 10.81
N ASN A 438 7.06 19.21 10.70
CA ASN A 438 6.22 18.26 9.97
C ASN A 438 4.93 17.97 10.76
N SER A 439 3.83 17.72 10.05
CA SER A 439 2.55 17.32 10.66
C SER A 439 2.66 15.97 11.38
N VAL A 440 3.45 15.07 10.79
CA VAL A 440 3.74 13.73 11.33
C VAL A 440 5.24 13.50 11.29
N GLU A 441 5.80 13.11 12.43
CA GLU A 441 7.18 12.67 12.54
C GLU A 441 7.23 11.28 13.18
N VAL A 442 7.75 10.30 12.45
CA VAL A 442 8.02 8.97 13.00
C VAL A 442 9.53 8.83 13.14
N ILE A 443 10.00 9.11 14.35
CA ILE A 443 11.40 9.03 14.75
C ILE A 443 11.80 7.57 14.96
N ASP A 444 10.95 6.81 15.66
CA ASP A 444 11.13 5.40 15.99
C ASP A 444 9.74 4.73 16.10
N GLY A 445 9.69 3.42 15.90
CA GLY A 445 8.48 2.61 15.96
C GLY A 445 7.57 2.70 14.74
N ALA A 446 6.34 2.22 14.89
CA ALA A 446 5.38 2.09 13.81
C ALA A 446 4.09 2.89 14.03
N LEU A 447 3.60 3.48 12.93
CA LEU A 447 2.39 4.30 12.90
C LEU A 447 1.48 3.94 11.73
N VAL A 448 0.18 3.86 12.00
CA VAL A 448 -0.88 3.76 10.98
C VAL A 448 -1.76 5.00 11.05
N LEU A 449 -1.89 5.70 9.92
CA LEU A 449 -2.82 6.80 9.70
C LEU A 449 -3.99 6.29 8.85
N MET A 450 -5.22 6.52 9.30
CA MET A 450 -6.43 6.05 8.59
C MET A 450 -7.47 7.15 8.44
N GLY A 451 -7.80 7.55 7.22
CA GLY A 451 -8.86 8.55 6.99
C GLY A 451 -8.56 9.92 7.60
N CYS A 452 -7.29 10.26 7.79
CA CYS A 452 -6.84 11.55 8.30
C CYS A 452 -6.74 12.61 7.20
N ASP A 453 -6.91 13.89 7.55
CA ASP A 453 -6.62 15.02 6.67
C ASP A 453 -5.24 15.59 7.00
N LEU A 454 -4.24 15.35 6.16
CA LEU A 454 -2.87 15.84 6.33
C LEU A 454 -2.70 17.18 5.61
N TYR A 455 -2.61 18.25 6.37
CA TYR A 455 -2.39 19.60 5.83
C TYR A 455 -0.91 19.95 5.68
N GLY A 456 -0.02 19.30 6.43
CA GLY A 456 1.44 19.42 6.28
C GLY A 456 2.13 18.07 6.13
N SER A 457 3.45 18.10 5.92
CA SER A 457 4.23 16.93 5.51
C SER A 457 4.36 15.85 6.58
N ALA A 458 4.53 14.60 6.15
CA ALA A 458 4.94 13.48 7.00
C ALA A 458 6.42 13.15 6.77
N TYR A 459 7.15 12.89 7.85
CA TYR A 459 8.59 12.62 7.81
C TYR A 459 8.96 11.35 8.57
N LEU A 460 9.75 10.47 7.94
CA LEU A 460 10.21 9.21 8.52
C LEU A 460 11.72 9.22 8.77
N TYR A 461 12.14 8.89 9.98
CA TYR A 461 13.56 8.75 10.32
C TYR A 461 14.04 7.30 10.09
N ASP A 462 15.35 7.11 10.06
CA ASP A 462 15.96 5.80 9.76
C ASP A 462 15.62 4.73 10.80
N ASN A 463 15.44 5.14 12.07
CA ASN A 463 15.08 4.24 13.16
C ASN A 463 13.60 3.84 13.16
N ALA A 464 12.72 4.51 12.40
CA ALA A 464 11.31 4.13 12.32
C ALA A 464 11.14 2.71 11.78
N ASP A 465 10.12 1.99 12.26
CA ASP A 465 9.78 0.65 11.77
C ASP A 465 8.93 0.71 10.50
N SER A 466 7.85 1.50 10.54
CA SER A 466 6.94 1.66 9.39
C SER A 466 6.00 2.86 9.53
N LEU A 467 5.54 3.37 8.39
CA LEU A 467 4.42 4.30 8.31
C LEU A 467 3.42 3.84 7.26
N GLN A 468 2.19 3.59 7.69
CA GLN A 468 1.09 3.26 6.79
C GLN A 468 0.10 4.42 6.72
N ILE A 469 -0.28 4.84 5.52
CA ILE A 469 -1.23 5.92 5.25
C ILE A 469 -2.37 5.35 4.40
N LEU A 470 -3.55 5.22 5.00
CA LEU A 470 -4.71 4.57 4.39
C LEU A 470 -5.89 5.54 4.31
N GLY A 471 -6.41 5.78 3.11
CA GLY A 471 -7.65 6.55 2.94
C GLY A 471 -7.57 8.02 3.36
N CYS A 472 -6.37 8.59 3.50
CA CYS A 472 -6.17 9.97 3.96
C CYS A 472 -6.39 11.02 2.84
N ASP A 473 -6.57 12.30 3.20
CA ASP A 473 -6.41 13.43 2.27
C ASP A 473 -5.01 14.06 2.47
N MET A 474 -4.19 14.10 1.43
CA MET A 474 -2.84 14.66 1.42
C MET A 474 -2.69 15.77 0.37
N LYS A 475 -3.77 16.47 0.00
CA LYS A 475 -3.77 17.50 -1.06
C LYS A 475 -2.63 18.53 -0.96
N THR A 476 -2.15 18.84 0.23
CA THR A 476 -1.05 19.79 0.47
C THR A 476 0.16 19.18 1.17
N ALA A 477 0.13 17.87 1.45
CA ALA A 477 1.13 17.17 2.25
C ALA A 477 2.04 16.31 1.38
N ALA A 478 3.35 16.39 1.64
CA ALA A 478 4.34 15.48 1.07
C ALA A 478 4.77 14.41 2.09
N VAL A 479 5.29 13.29 1.61
CA VAL A 479 6.01 12.32 2.45
C VAL A 479 7.50 12.37 2.11
N ALA A 480 8.32 12.49 3.14
CA ALA A 480 9.77 12.45 3.03
C ALA A 480 10.38 11.52 4.08
N GLY A 481 11.64 11.13 3.88
CA GLY A 481 12.38 10.29 4.80
C GLY A 481 13.82 10.74 4.93
N GLN A 482 14.42 10.47 6.08
CA GLN A 482 15.82 10.78 6.40
C GLN A 482 16.78 10.14 5.42
N SER A 483 16.51 8.88 5.08
CA SER A 483 17.17 8.19 4.01
C SER A 483 16.16 7.48 3.13
N VAL A 484 16.72 6.92 2.08
CA VAL A 484 16.06 5.99 1.21
C VAL A 484 15.51 4.76 1.93
N ALA A 485 16.29 4.23 2.88
CA ALA A 485 15.90 3.06 3.65
C ALA A 485 14.69 3.39 4.54
N ALA A 486 14.62 4.60 5.10
CA ALA A 486 13.42 5.07 5.81
C ALA A 486 12.21 5.13 4.86
N MET A 487 12.40 5.68 3.65
CA MET A 487 11.33 5.77 2.66
C MET A 487 10.76 4.40 2.23
N GLN A 488 11.59 3.35 2.17
CA GLN A 488 11.13 1.97 1.86
C GLN A 488 10.16 1.38 2.89
N LYS A 489 10.00 2.01 4.06
CA LYS A 489 9.12 1.60 5.15
C LYS A 489 7.74 2.27 5.09
N VAL A 490 7.50 3.09 4.08
CA VAL A 490 6.22 3.80 3.86
C VAL A 490 5.29 2.99 2.97
N GLN A 491 4.03 2.87 3.38
CA GLN A 491 2.95 2.29 2.59
C GLN A 491 1.80 3.29 2.46
N ILE A 492 1.35 3.59 1.25
CA ILE A 492 0.25 4.53 0.99
C ILE A 492 -0.80 3.82 0.14
N SER A 493 -2.07 3.85 0.58
CA SER A 493 -3.19 3.21 -0.13
C SER A 493 -4.47 4.02 -0.02
N GLY A 494 -5.26 4.07 -1.10
CA GLY A 494 -6.58 4.74 -1.13
C GLY A 494 -6.58 6.22 -0.76
N THR A 495 -5.42 6.89 -0.79
CA THR A 495 -5.19 8.23 -0.25
C THR A 495 -5.18 9.27 -1.38
N ARG A 496 -5.78 10.44 -1.16
CA ARG A 496 -5.77 11.56 -2.13
C ARG A 496 -4.44 12.32 -2.05
N MET A 497 -3.68 12.40 -3.15
CA MET A 497 -2.33 12.98 -3.18
C MET A 497 -2.31 14.49 -3.51
N SER A 498 -1.23 15.18 -3.11
CA SER A 498 -0.95 16.56 -3.50
C SER A 498 -0.75 16.66 -5.02
N ASN A 499 -1.51 17.54 -5.68
CA ASN A 499 -1.58 17.76 -7.13
C ASN A 499 -2.58 16.91 -7.94
N ALA A 500 -3.41 16.08 -7.31
CA ALA A 500 -4.51 15.42 -8.00
C ALA A 500 -5.84 16.18 -7.82
N VAL A 501 -6.26 16.95 -8.83
CA VAL A 501 -7.67 17.39 -8.94
C VAL A 501 -8.50 16.17 -9.36
N GLY A 502 -8.89 15.37 -8.38
CA GLY A 502 -9.69 14.15 -8.59
C GLY A 502 -9.73 13.35 -7.30
N VAL A 503 -10.90 12.83 -6.96
CA VAL A 503 -11.05 11.87 -5.86
C VAL A 503 -10.11 10.69 -6.17
N ALA A 504 -9.25 10.29 -5.23
CA ALA A 504 -8.56 9.01 -5.29
C ALA A 504 -9.57 7.87 -5.06
N ARG A 505 -10.54 7.75 -5.97
CA ARG A 505 -11.22 6.49 -6.24
C ARG A 505 -10.29 5.75 -7.19
N ALA A 506 -10.05 4.47 -6.95
CA ALA A 506 -9.58 3.54 -7.97
C ALA A 506 -10.68 3.30 -9.03
N ILE A 507 -11.25 4.39 -9.55
CA ILE A 507 -12.24 4.48 -10.62
C ILE A 507 -11.96 5.83 -11.30
N GLY A 508 -11.17 5.81 -12.39
CA GLY A 508 -10.93 6.95 -13.28
C GLY A 508 -9.53 7.58 -13.27
N GLY A 509 -8.56 7.01 -12.55
CA GLY A 509 -7.17 7.49 -12.47
C GLY A 509 -6.24 6.37 -12.05
N GLN A 510 -4.97 6.43 -12.47
CA GLN A 510 -3.99 5.34 -12.45
C GLN A 510 -3.77 4.69 -11.06
N SER A 511 -3.75 3.36 -10.99
CA SER A 511 -3.40 2.55 -9.79
C SER A 511 -1.97 2.05 -9.93
N GLU A 512 -1.10 2.26 -8.93
CA GLU A 512 0.34 1.94 -9.01
C GLU A 512 0.84 1.08 -7.85
N LEU A 513 1.77 0.17 -8.16
CA LEU A 513 2.69 -0.44 -7.21
C LEU A 513 4.08 0.17 -7.48
N ALA A 514 4.58 0.99 -6.56
CA ALA A 514 5.88 1.64 -6.65
C ALA A 514 6.82 1.17 -5.53
N ALA A 515 8.11 1.15 -5.80
CA ALA A 515 9.16 0.92 -4.81
C ALA A 515 10.07 2.15 -4.77
N ILE A 516 10.71 2.41 -3.63
CA ILE A 516 11.64 3.54 -3.52
C ILE A 516 13.06 3.02 -3.75
N SER A 517 13.70 3.56 -4.80
CA SER A 517 15.05 3.16 -5.22
C SER A 517 16.06 3.46 -4.13
N SER A 518 17.25 2.83 -4.14
CA SER A 518 18.37 3.09 -3.20
C SER A 518 18.90 4.55 -3.19
N ALA A 519 18.34 5.43 -4.03
CA ALA A 519 18.60 6.87 -4.08
C ALA A 519 17.40 7.73 -3.61
N GLY A 520 16.31 7.13 -3.12
CA GLY A 520 15.17 7.84 -2.52
C GLY A 520 14.11 8.27 -3.53
N ALA A 521 14.25 7.87 -4.79
CA ALA A 521 13.29 8.17 -5.84
C ALA A 521 12.17 7.13 -5.87
N ILE A 522 10.92 7.58 -6.02
CA ILE A 522 9.78 6.70 -6.27
C ILE A 522 9.94 6.09 -7.67
N GLU A 523 10.06 4.76 -7.74
CA GLU A 523 10.09 3.98 -8.96
C GLU A 523 8.82 3.13 -9.05
N THR A 524 7.84 3.63 -9.81
CA THR A 524 6.68 2.84 -10.22
C THR A 524 7.17 1.52 -10.85
N ARG A 525 6.60 0.39 -10.46
CA ARG A 525 6.94 -0.96 -10.95
C ARG A 525 5.82 -1.55 -11.79
N LEU A 526 4.58 -1.33 -11.36
CA LEU A 526 3.37 -1.69 -12.08
C LEU A 526 2.39 -0.53 -11.99
N SER A 527 1.73 -0.19 -13.10
CA SER A 527 0.65 0.81 -13.08
C SER A 527 -0.49 0.40 -14.00
N ALA A 528 -1.73 0.51 -13.55
CA ALA A 528 -2.93 0.42 -14.38
C ALA A 528 -3.48 1.82 -14.61
N ARG A 529 -3.45 2.31 -15.85
CA ARG A 529 -3.80 3.66 -16.27
C ARG A 529 -5.28 3.80 -16.61
N ALA A 530 -5.78 5.04 -16.63
CA ALA A 530 -7.18 5.35 -16.94
C ALA A 530 -7.57 5.07 -18.40
N ASP A 531 -6.60 4.96 -19.31
CA ASP A 531 -6.78 4.54 -20.70
C ASP A 531 -6.78 3.01 -20.88
N GLY A 532 -6.74 2.26 -19.77
CA GLY A 532 -6.73 0.79 -19.75
C GLY A 532 -5.35 0.15 -19.87
N ILE A 533 -4.27 0.94 -19.98
CA ILE A 533 -2.91 0.41 -20.10
C ILE A 533 -2.41 -0.09 -18.75
N VAL A 534 -2.00 -1.37 -18.69
CA VAL A 534 -1.25 -1.93 -17.56
C VAL A 534 0.24 -1.97 -17.94
N ALA A 535 1.04 -1.11 -17.31
CA ALA A 535 2.47 -0.96 -17.60
C ALA A 535 3.34 -1.60 -16.53
N VAL A 536 4.33 -2.39 -16.96
CA VAL A 536 5.46 -2.84 -16.12
C VAL A 536 6.63 -1.91 -16.42
N HIS A 537 7.21 -1.33 -15.38
CA HIS A 537 8.21 -0.26 -15.50
C HIS A 537 9.63 -0.80 -15.29
N ARG A 538 10.63 0.02 -15.69
CA ARG A 538 12.06 -0.35 -15.64
C ARG A 538 12.52 -0.81 -14.26
N ARG A 539 13.45 -1.76 -14.21
CA ARG A 539 14.00 -2.32 -12.96
C ARG A 539 15.14 -1.47 -12.38
N SER A 540 15.93 -0.81 -13.23
CA SER A 540 16.98 0.15 -12.83
C SER A 540 17.21 1.22 -13.91
N THR A 541 18.24 2.05 -13.79
CA THR A 541 18.68 2.96 -14.86
C THR A 541 19.22 2.22 -16.09
N SER A 542 19.72 1.00 -15.92
CA SER A 542 20.35 0.18 -16.97
C SER A 542 19.54 -1.07 -17.36
N ALA A 543 18.58 -1.51 -16.52
CA ALA A 543 17.76 -2.68 -16.76
C ALA A 543 16.29 -2.27 -17.01
N GLY A 544 15.71 -2.72 -18.13
CA GLY A 544 14.30 -2.47 -18.43
C GLY A 544 13.34 -3.34 -17.60
N ALA A 545 12.05 -3.35 -17.99
CA ALA A 545 10.96 -4.00 -17.27
C ALA A 545 10.95 -5.53 -17.46
N MET A 546 10.43 -6.32 -16.53
CA MET A 546 10.33 -7.78 -16.70
C MET A 546 9.18 -8.36 -15.89
N LEU A 547 8.35 -9.18 -16.53
CA LEU A 547 7.38 -10.07 -15.90
C LEU A 547 7.94 -11.49 -15.95
N ARG A 548 8.24 -12.07 -14.78
CA ARG A 548 8.73 -13.45 -14.66
C ARG A 548 7.57 -14.41 -14.38
N LEU A 549 7.62 -15.58 -14.99
CA LEU A 549 6.73 -16.71 -14.74
C LEU A 549 7.52 -17.75 -13.96
N HIS A 550 7.00 -18.10 -12.79
CA HIS A 550 7.64 -19.04 -11.87
C HIS A 550 6.98 -20.42 -11.98
N GLY A 551 7.78 -21.48 -11.82
CA GLY A 551 7.31 -22.86 -11.75
C GLY A 551 6.85 -23.26 -10.33
N SER A 552 6.48 -24.52 -10.15
CA SER A 552 5.92 -25.08 -8.90
C SER A 552 6.86 -25.07 -7.68
N ALA A 553 8.14 -24.73 -7.88
CA ALA A 553 9.14 -24.55 -6.81
C ALA A 553 9.61 -23.09 -6.67
N ASP A 554 8.81 -22.15 -7.19
CA ASP A 554 9.13 -20.71 -7.29
C ASP A 554 10.40 -20.41 -8.11
N THR A 555 10.84 -21.36 -8.93
CA THR A 555 11.96 -21.20 -9.87
C THR A 555 11.51 -20.45 -11.11
N ALA A 556 12.22 -19.41 -11.52
CA ALA A 556 11.90 -18.67 -12.75
C ALA A 556 12.11 -19.55 -14.00
N VAL A 557 11.03 -19.83 -14.74
CA VAL A 557 11.06 -20.73 -15.91
C VAL A 557 10.96 -20.00 -17.24
N GLY A 558 10.42 -18.78 -17.24
CA GLY A 558 10.32 -17.94 -18.44
C GLY A 558 9.96 -16.50 -18.09
N ALA A 559 10.17 -15.59 -19.02
CA ALA A 559 9.83 -14.18 -18.80
C ALA A 559 9.47 -13.45 -20.09
N LEU A 560 8.58 -12.47 -19.93
CA LEU A 560 8.35 -11.39 -20.89
C LEU A 560 9.02 -10.15 -20.33
N GLY A 561 10.01 -9.61 -21.01
CA GLY A 561 10.69 -8.40 -20.54
C GLY A 561 11.04 -7.43 -21.64
N VAL A 562 11.50 -6.27 -21.21
CA VAL A 562 11.93 -5.16 -22.05
C VAL A 562 13.33 -4.75 -21.60
N ALA A 563 14.26 -4.52 -22.53
CA ALA A 563 15.57 -3.95 -22.25
C ALA A 563 15.94 -2.99 -23.38
N GLY A 564 16.24 -1.73 -23.05
CA GLY A 564 16.33 -0.68 -24.07
C GLY A 564 15.01 -0.52 -24.81
N THR A 565 15.02 -0.71 -26.13
CA THR A 565 13.86 -0.72 -27.03
C THR A 565 13.27 -2.11 -27.27
N ASP A 566 13.84 -3.14 -26.68
CA ASP A 566 13.68 -4.51 -27.15
C ASP A 566 12.74 -5.24 -26.23
N VAL A 567 11.74 -5.93 -26.77
CA VAL A 567 10.85 -6.79 -26.00
C VAL A 567 11.24 -8.25 -26.24
N TYR A 568 11.48 -9.03 -25.20
CA TYR A 568 11.90 -10.43 -25.32
C TYR A 568 10.94 -11.39 -24.64
N LEU A 569 10.75 -12.55 -25.26
CA LEU A 569 10.25 -13.77 -24.63
C LEU A 569 11.42 -14.74 -24.51
N GLN A 570 11.92 -14.98 -23.31
CA GLN A 570 13.14 -15.76 -23.11
C GLN A 570 13.13 -16.56 -21.81
N GLY A 571 14.03 -17.53 -21.70
CA GLY A 571 14.29 -18.22 -20.44
C GLY A 571 15.11 -17.35 -19.48
N ASP A 572 15.09 -17.65 -18.19
CA ASP A 572 15.87 -16.88 -17.22
C ASP A 572 17.37 -17.07 -17.44
N ALA A 573 18.12 -15.97 -17.58
CA ALA A 573 19.53 -15.99 -17.98
C ALA A 573 20.45 -16.77 -17.03
N ALA A 574 20.06 -16.95 -15.76
CA ALA A 574 20.87 -17.69 -14.78
C ALA A 574 20.51 -19.18 -14.69
N LEU A 575 19.25 -19.54 -14.98
CA LEU A 575 18.69 -20.87 -14.65
C LEU A 575 18.19 -21.65 -15.87
N ASN A 576 17.79 -20.96 -16.94
CA ASN A 576 17.29 -21.54 -18.19
C ASN A 576 17.70 -20.65 -19.36
N PRO A 577 18.98 -20.68 -19.82
CA PRO A 577 19.54 -19.75 -20.79
C PRO A 577 19.11 -20.07 -22.23
N ASN A 578 17.83 -20.37 -22.43
CA ASN A 578 17.27 -20.53 -23.76
C ASN A 578 17.28 -19.18 -24.50
N PRO A 579 17.55 -19.19 -25.82
CA PRO A 579 17.65 -17.98 -26.60
C PRO A 579 16.34 -17.20 -26.60
N SER A 580 16.47 -15.87 -26.58
CA SER A 580 15.35 -14.95 -26.55
C SER A 580 14.67 -14.82 -27.90
N TYR A 581 13.34 -14.93 -27.92
CA TYR A 581 12.55 -14.45 -29.03
C TYR A 581 12.36 -12.92 -28.90
N LEU A 582 13.09 -12.15 -29.71
CA LEU A 582 13.25 -10.70 -29.60
C LEU A 582 12.31 -9.94 -30.55
N LEU A 583 11.68 -8.89 -30.03
CA LEU A 583 10.76 -7.98 -30.71
C LEU A 583 11.20 -6.52 -30.43
N GLY A 584 12.24 -6.01 -31.12
CA GLY A 584 12.71 -4.61 -31.05
C GLY A 584 14.26 -4.42 -31.00
N ASN A 585 14.80 -3.24 -31.41
CA ASN A 585 16.21 -2.75 -31.26
C ASN A 585 16.36 -1.21 -31.50
N THR A 586 17.44 -0.58 -30.98
CA THR A 586 17.80 0.83 -31.17
C THR A 586 17.94 1.20 -32.64
N GLY A 587 17.31 2.32 -33.05
CA GLY A 587 17.24 2.77 -34.44
C GLY A 587 16.02 2.27 -35.21
N MET A 588 15.16 1.44 -34.60
CA MET A 588 13.86 1.08 -35.17
C MET A 588 12.89 2.25 -35.11
N THR A 589 12.43 2.68 -36.28
CA THR A 589 11.47 3.78 -36.43
C THR A 589 10.03 3.27 -36.65
N GLN A 590 9.79 1.94 -36.65
CA GLN A 590 8.50 1.24 -36.84
C GLN A 590 8.44 -0.09 -36.02
N PRO A 591 7.26 -0.59 -35.58
CA PRO A 591 7.15 -1.76 -34.68
C PRO A 591 7.40 -3.12 -35.37
N LEU A 592 8.17 -4.02 -34.73
CA LEU A 592 8.25 -5.43 -35.13
C LEU A 592 7.00 -6.18 -34.61
N THR A 593 6.21 -6.72 -35.53
CA THR A 593 4.98 -7.45 -35.19
C THR A 593 5.06 -8.89 -35.72
N LEU A 594 5.04 -9.91 -34.85
CA LEU A 594 4.70 -11.27 -35.27
C LEU A 594 3.18 -11.37 -35.32
N ARG A 595 2.62 -11.05 -36.49
CA ARG A 595 1.20 -11.24 -36.80
C ARG A 595 1.06 -12.40 -37.79
N LEU A 596 0.76 -13.60 -37.28
CA LEU A 596 0.37 -14.72 -38.14
C LEU A 596 -1.04 -14.47 -38.67
N ARG A 597 -1.13 -13.83 -39.85
CA ARG A 597 -2.41 -13.52 -40.51
C ARG A 597 -2.30 -13.30 -42.04
N ARG A 598 -3.07 -14.11 -42.76
CA ARG A 598 -3.41 -14.16 -44.20
C ARG A 598 -4.04 -13.00 -44.96
N LEU A 599 -3.46 -11.80 -45.14
CA LEU A 599 -4.14 -10.72 -45.90
C LEU A 599 -3.34 -10.25 -47.14
N SER A 600 -3.72 -10.72 -48.33
CA SER A 600 -3.23 -10.22 -49.63
C SER A 600 -4.41 -9.68 -50.45
N ALA A 601 -4.25 -8.53 -51.13
CA ALA A 601 -5.29 -7.88 -51.94
C ALA A 601 -5.33 -8.35 -53.41
N SER A 602 -4.30 -9.09 -53.85
CA SER A 602 -4.29 -9.84 -55.10
C SER A 602 -3.61 -11.18 -54.84
N PRO A 603 -4.17 -12.01 -53.93
CA PRO A 603 -3.54 -13.30 -53.63
C PRO A 603 -3.47 -14.08 -54.95
N ALA A 604 -2.36 -14.75 -55.22
CA ALA A 604 -2.24 -15.65 -56.36
C ALA A 604 -2.39 -17.10 -55.89
N ALA A 605 -2.86 -17.96 -56.79
CA ALA A 605 -2.92 -19.38 -56.54
C ALA A 605 -1.50 -19.94 -56.21
N ASN A 606 -1.42 -20.74 -55.16
CA ASN A 606 -0.24 -21.41 -54.58
C ASN A 606 0.71 -20.55 -53.71
N ASP A 607 0.32 -19.35 -53.32
CA ASP A 607 1.12 -18.53 -52.40
C ASP A 607 1.08 -19.09 -50.95
N ARG A 608 2.18 -19.06 -50.17
CA ARG A 608 2.20 -19.48 -48.74
C ARG A 608 1.72 -18.42 -47.74
N ILE A 609 0.80 -18.78 -46.85
CA ILE A 609 -0.05 -17.89 -46.06
C ILE A 609 0.41 -17.77 -44.60
N PHE A 610 1.02 -18.82 -44.06
CA PHE A 610 1.77 -18.84 -42.80
C PHE A 610 2.78 -19.99 -42.86
N ALA A 611 3.88 -19.95 -42.08
CA ALA A 611 4.75 -21.11 -41.88
C ALA A 611 5.33 -21.17 -40.47
N LEU A 612 5.45 -22.38 -39.91
CA LEU A 612 6.19 -22.73 -38.70
C LEU A 612 7.30 -23.70 -39.09
N GLU A 613 8.55 -23.34 -38.78
CA GLU A 613 9.72 -24.09 -39.25
C GLU A 613 10.51 -24.65 -38.07
N GLY A 614 10.83 -25.95 -38.14
CA GLY A 614 11.80 -26.61 -37.28
C GLY A 614 13.16 -26.56 -37.96
N THR A 615 13.95 -25.56 -37.59
CA THR A 615 15.33 -25.43 -38.05
C THR A 615 16.29 -25.95 -37.00
N GLY A 616 17.49 -26.31 -37.44
CA GLY A 616 18.56 -26.71 -36.56
C GLY A 616 19.85 -26.85 -37.34
N LEU A 617 20.96 -27.04 -36.63
CA LEU A 617 22.24 -27.31 -37.26
C LEU A 617 22.31 -28.76 -37.75
N ASN A 618 22.76 -28.95 -38.98
CA ASN A 618 23.18 -30.28 -39.44
C ASN A 618 24.59 -30.62 -38.91
N SER A 619 25.07 -31.82 -39.23
CA SER A 619 26.38 -32.31 -38.79
C SER A 619 27.57 -31.55 -39.40
N ALA A 620 27.37 -30.80 -40.48
CA ALA A 620 28.33 -29.84 -41.03
C ALA A 620 28.13 -28.43 -40.43
N ALA A 621 27.31 -28.30 -39.39
CA ALA A 621 26.91 -27.07 -38.72
C ALA A 621 26.20 -26.03 -39.61
N ALA A 622 25.62 -26.44 -40.75
CA ALA A 622 24.74 -25.57 -41.52
C ALA A 622 23.32 -25.62 -40.94
N GLU A 623 22.78 -24.47 -40.55
CA GLU A 623 21.38 -24.37 -40.14
C GLU A 623 20.49 -24.69 -41.35
N VAL A 624 19.66 -25.70 -41.20
CA VAL A 624 18.75 -26.13 -42.24
C VAL A 624 17.36 -26.28 -41.66
N THR A 625 16.37 -25.87 -42.44
CA THR A 625 14.99 -26.28 -42.19
C THR A 625 14.93 -27.79 -42.40
N PHE A 626 14.87 -28.51 -41.29
CA PHE A 626 14.70 -29.96 -41.32
C PHE A 626 13.25 -30.30 -41.63
N GLY A 627 12.33 -29.47 -41.15
CA GLY A 627 10.94 -29.52 -41.55
C GLY A 627 10.25 -28.17 -41.39
N ARG A 628 9.21 -27.96 -42.20
CA ARG A 628 8.27 -26.85 -42.00
C ARG A 628 6.84 -27.30 -42.21
N VAL A 629 5.95 -26.55 -41.60
CA VAL A 629 4.51 -26.60 -41.80
C VAL A 629 4.09 -25.25 -42.35
N ALA A 630 3.37 -25.21 -43.47
CA ALA A 630 2.94 -23.96 -44.06
C ALA A 630 1.51 -24.04 -44.58
N GLY A 631 0.73 -22.96 -44.41
CA GLY A 631 -0.52 -22.79 -45.15
C GLY A 631 -0.24 -22.21 -46.54
N VAL A 632 -1.04 -22.53 -47.54
CA VAL A 632 -0.93 -22.14 -48.95
C VAL A 632 -2.31 -21.69 -49.43
N ALA A 633 -2.44 -20.63 -50.22
CA ALA A 633 -3.69 -20.21 -50.83
C ALA A 633 -3.71 -20.70 -52.27
N GLU A 634 -4.41 -21.80 -52.54
CA GLU A 634 -4.51 -22.44 -53.86
C GLU A 634 -5.51 -21.73 -54.80
N GLY A 635 -6.53 -21.08 -54.23
CA GLY A 635 -7.54 -20.32 -54.95
C GLY A 635 -7.88 -19.04 -54.19
N VAL A 636 -8.08 -17.97 -54.93
CA VAL A 636 -7.90 -16.60 -54.43
C VAL A 636 -8.94 -15.62 -54.99
N ALA A 637 -9.82 -16.12 -55.88
CA ALA A 637 -10.93 -15.37 -56.44
C ALA A 637 -12.08 -15.30 -55.43
N ALA A 638 -12.73 -14.15 -55.34
CA ALA A 638 -13.80 -13.90 -54.37
C ALA A 638 -14.96 -14.88 -54.53
N GLY A 639 -15.30 -15.62 -53.46
CA GLY A 639 -16.36 -16.63 -53.45
C GLY A 639 -15.92 -18.02 -53.94
N ALA A 640 -14.65 -18.19 -54.31
CA ALA A 640 -14.05 -19.45 -54.74
C ALA A 640 -12.67 -19.67 -54.09
N GLU A 641 -12.43 -19.07 -52.92
CA GLU A 641 -11.16 -19.17 -52.19
C GLU A 641 -10.88 -20.61 -51.75
N ALA A 642 -9.63 -21.03 -51.92
CA ALA A 642 -9.17 -22.38 -51.61
C ALA A 642 -7.79 -22.30 -50.96
N GLY A 643 -7.56 -23.06 -49.89
CA GLY A 643 -6.26 -23.13 -49.23
C GLY A 643 -5.82 -24.56 -48.95
N ALA A 644 -4.51 -24.77 -48.91
CA ALA A 644 -3.88 -26.01 -48.52
C ALA A 644 -2.99 -25.84 -47.29
N LEU A 645 -2.81 -26.92 -46.55
CA LEU A 645 -1.77 -27.04 -45.53
C LEU A 645 -0.73 -28.03 -46.03
N VAL A 646 0.54 -27.62 -46.01
CA VAL A 646 1.65 -28.39 -46.56
C VAL A 646 2.70 -28.67 -45.48
N PHE A 647 3.20 -29.89 -45.52
CA PHE A 647 4.30 -30.36 -44.68
C PHE A 647 5.47 -30.66 -45.59
N GLU A 648 6.59 -30.02 -45.29
CA GLU A 648 7.77 -30.11 -46.11
C GLU A 648 8.93 -30.56 -45.24
N THR A 649 9.68 -31.53 -45.73
CA THR A 649 10.87 -32.00 -45.05
C THR A 649 12.03 -32.05 -46.01
N ARG A 650 13.21 -31.82 -45.46
CA ARG A 650 14.46 -31.81 -46.20
C ARG A 650 14.98 -33.23 -46.32
N ALA A 651 15.24 -33.68 -47.55
CA ALA A 651 16.01 -34.91 -47.79
C ALA A 651 16.82 -34.74 -49.08
N GLY A 652 18.07 -35.22 -49.11
CA GLY A 652 18.94 -35.14 -50.30
C GLY A 652 19.32 -33.71 -50.72
N GLY A 653 19.31 -32.75 -49.80
CA GLY A 653 19.69 -31.37 -50.09
C GLY A 653 18.53 -30.43 -50.48
N THR A 654 17.35 -30.96 -50.81
CA THR A 654 16.15 -30.16 -51.15
C THR A 654 15.04 -30.33 -50.11
N VAL A 655 14.31 -29.25 -49.84
CA VAL A 655 13.05 -29.27 -49.10
C VAL A 655 11.96 -29.51 -50.11
N ALA A 656 11.21 -30.58 -49.93
CA ALA A 656 10.09 -30.90 -50.79
C ALA A 656 8.85 -31.06 -49.93
N GLU A 657 7.73 -30.63 -50.49
CA GLU A 657 6.42 -30.99 -49.98
C GLU A 657 6.30 -32.51 -49.96
N ARG A 658 6.12 -33.06 -48.78
CA ARG A 658 5.94 -34.50 -48.58
C ARG A 658 4.49 -34.87 -48.43
N MET A 659 3.71 -33.94 -47.92
CA MET A 659 2.30 -34.13 -47.68
C MET A 659 1.59 -32.79 -47.85
N ARG A 660 0.50 -32.83 -48.60
CA ARG A 660 -0.42 -31.71 -48.74
C ARG A 660 -1.83 -32.17 -48.46
N ILE A 661 -2.56 -31.31 -47.77
CA ILE A 661 -4.00 -31.37 -47.65
C ILE A 661 -4.54 -30.21 -48.48
N ALA A 662 -5.12 -30.53 -49.63
CA ALA A 662 -5.67 -29.53 -50.54
C ALA A 662 -7.04 -29.02 -50.07
N SER A 663 -7.52 -27.94 -50.66
CA SER A 663 -8.83 -27.36 -50.34
C SER A 663 -10.02 -28.32 -50.57
N SER A 664 -9.87 -29.30 -51.47
CA SER A 664 -10.86 -30.35 -51.74
C SER A 664 -10.92 -31.43 -50.64
N GLY A 665 -10.02 -31.37 -49.65
CA GLY A 665 -9.85 -32.40 -48.63
C GLY A 665 -9.03 -33.61 -49.09
N THR A 666 -8.55 -33.61 -50.34
CA THR A 666 -7.66 -34.67 -50.82
C THR A 666 -6.29 -34.54 -50.15
N VAL A 667 -5.84 -35.64 -49.55
CA VAL A 667 -4.48 -35.73 -48.99
C VAL A 667 -3.59 -36.40 -50.01
N THR A 668 -2.55 -35.69 -50.42
CA THR A 668 -1.51 -36.23 -51.30
C THR A 668 -0.23 -36.40 -50.53
N VAL A 669 0.42 -37.54 -50.71
CA VAL A 669 1.71 -37.87 -50.09
C VAL A 669 2.71 -38.17 -51.20
N ALA A 670 3.82 -37.46 -51.20
CA ALA A 670 4.86 -37.60 -52.22
C ALA A 670 5.86 -38.69 -51.79
N GLY A 671 5.67 -39.89 -52.35
CA GLY A 671 6.46 -41.09 -52.07
C GLY A 671 5.58 -42.34 -51.97
N PRO A 672 6.16 -43.56 -51.92
CA PRO A 672 5.38 -44.77 -51.71
C PRO A 672 4.71 -44.71 -50.34
N LEU A 673 3.38 -44.83 -50.31
CA LEU A 673 2.65 -45.05 -49.07
C LEU A 673 2.93 -46.48 -48.61
N MET A 674 3.92 -46.62 -47.74
CA MET A 674 4.24 -47.89 -47.10
C MET A 674 3.28 -48.10 -45.93
N LEU A 675 2.59 -49.24 -45.92
CA LEU A 675 1.87 -49.66 -44.71
C LEU A 675 2.90 -50.01 -43.65
N ALA A 676 2.64 -49.60 -42.40
CA ALA A 676 3.55 -49.86 -41.29
C ALA A 676 3.74 -51.37 -41.02
N SER A 677 2.85 -52.21 -41.55
CA SER A 677 2.90 -53.67 -41.50
C SER A 677 2.06 -54.29 -42.62
N ASP A 678 2.18 -55.60 -42.80
CA ASP A 678 1.40 -56.32 -43.79
C ASP A 678 -0.12 -56.12 -43.59
N PRO A 679 -0.87 -55.95 -44.70
CA PRO A 679 -2.31 -56.12 -44.75
C PRO A 679 -2.81 -57.36 -44.00
N SER A 680 -3.37 -57.22 -42.80
CA SER A 680 -4.03 -58.33 -42.10
C SER A 680 -5.49 -58.48 -42.50
N LEU A 681 -6.06 -57.49 -43.20
CA LEU A 681 -7.41 -57.51 -43.75
C LEU A 681 -7.40 -57.27 -45.27
N PRO A 682 -8.31 -57.90 -46.05
CA PRO A 682 -8.29 -57.92 -47.52
C PRO A 682 -8.24 -56.55 -48.23
N LEU A 683 -8.58 -55.45 -47.55
CA LEU A 683 -8.65 -54.12 -48.16
C LEU A 683 -7.34 -53.31 -48.07
N GLN A 684 -6.28 -53.82 -47.44
CA GLN A 684 -5.09 -52.99 -47.15
C GLN A 684 -4.04 -52.91 -48.29
N ALA A 685 -4.13 -53.67 -49.40
CA ALA A 685 -3.14 -53.60 -50.52
C ALA A 685 -3.72 -53.48 -51.95
N ALA A 686 -4.98 -53.09 -52.12
CA ALA A 686 -5.57 -53.01 -53.45
C ALA A 686 -5.31 -51.64 -54.12
N THR A 687 -4.42 -51.56 -55.14
CA THR A 687 -4.70 -51.04 -56.52
C THR A 687 -3.44 -50.79 -57.42
N LYS A 688 -3.13 -51.79 -58.28
CA LYS A 688 -2.95 -51.75 -59.76
C LYS A 688 -2.03 -50.76 -60.53
N THR A 689 -0.89 -50.25 -60.03
CA THR A 689 -0.08 -49.32 -60.90
C THR A 689 1.46 -49.36 -60.81
N TYR A 690 2.07 -50.28 -60.06
CA TYR A 690 3.52 -50.19 -59.76
C TYR A 690 4.49 -50.82 -60.80
N VAL A 691 4.05 -51.56 -61.84
CA VAL A 691 4.95 -52.52 -62.55
C VAL A 691 5.37 -52.13 -64.00
N ASP A 692 4.70 -51.20 -64.69
CA ASP A 692 4.73 -51.20 -66.17
C ASP A 692 5.85 -50.40 -66.91
N ASN A 693 6.73 -49.63 -66.26
CA ASN A 693 7.60 -48.65 -66.96
C ASN A 693 9.08 -49.07 -67.25
N SER A 694 9.46 -50.36 -67.16
CA SER A 694 10.89 -50.78 -67.20
C SER A 694 11.47 -51.28 -68.55
N TYR A 695 10.73 -51.29 -69.68
CA TYR A 695 11.12 -52.08 -70.88
C TYR A 695 11.57 -51.37 -72.18
N VAL A 696 12.00 -50.09 -72.18
CA VAL A 696 12.29 -49.32 -73.43
C VAL A 696 13.79 -49.13 -73.83
N SER A 697 14.72 -50.08 -73.64
CA SER A 697 16.17 -49.82 -73.86
C SER A 697 17.04 -50.76 -74.75
N ARG A 698 16.52 -51.46 -75.78
CA ARG A 698 17.38 -52.09 -76.85
C ARG A 698 16.82 -51.89 -78.27
N ALA A 699 17.55 -51.19 -79.16
CA ALA A 699 17.21 -51.00 -80.58
C ALA A 699 18.22 -51.70 -81.54
N VAL A 700 17.75 -52.25 -82.66
CA VAL A 700 18.52 -53.03 -83.68
C VAL A 700 18.88 -52.15 -84.90
N PRO A 701 20.09 -52.22 -85.50
CA PRO A 701 20.48 -51.42 -86.67
C PRO A 701 19.62 -51.69 -87.93
N SER A 702 19.26 -50.65 -88.72
CA SER A 702 18.34 -50.77 -89.88
C SER A 702 18.88 -50.21 -91.21
N ALA A 703 18.35 -50.70 -92.34
CA ALA A 703 18.62 -50.26 -93.71
C ALA A 703 17.29 -50.04 -94.45
N VAL A 704 17.11 -48.94 -95.19
CA VAL A 704 15.80 -48.57 -95.79
C VAL A 704 15.89 -48.63 -97.31
N THR A 705 14.89 -49.23 -97.97
CA THR A 705 14.84 -49.41 -99.44
C THR A 705 13.52 -48.91 -100.02
N ALA A 706 13.52 -48.49 -101.29
CA ALA A 706 12.32 -48.01 -102.02
C ALA A 706 12.37 -48.32 -103.53
N GLY A 707 13.18 -49.29 -103.96
CA GLY A 707 13.38 -49.67 -105.37
C GLY A 707 13.91 -51.09 -105.51
N ALA A 708 14.26 -51.52 -106.73
CA ALA A 708 14.85 -52.84 -106.97
C ALA A 708 16.17 -52.99 -106.22
N THR A 709 16.22 -53.91 -105.26
CA THR A 709 17.34 -54.06 -104.32
C THR A 709 17.81 -55.49 -104.28
N ALA A 710 19.07 -55.72 -104.68
CA ALA A 710 19.77 -56.98 -104.49
C ALA A 710 20.38 -57.04 -103.09
N LEU A 711 19.98 -58.04 -102.31
CA LEU A 711 20.51 -58.28 -100.97
C LEU A 711 21.90 -58.93 -101.07
N THR A 712 22.87 -58.31 -100.39
CA THR A 712 24.27 -58.75 -100.32
C THR A 712 24.73 -58.86 -98.87
N PHE A 713 25.69 -59.74 -98.60
CA PHE A 713 26.21 -59.96 -97.25
C PHE A 713 26.76 -58.67 -96.61
N ALA A 714 27.51 -57.88 -97.39
CA ALA A 714 28.15 -56.68 -96.89
C ALA A 714 27.15 -55.58 -96.46
N ALA A 715 26.05 -55.41 -97.19
CA ALA A 715 25.15 -54.28 -96.96
C ALA A 715 23.98 -54.61 -96.00
N HIS A 716 23.60 -55.89 -95.87
CA HIS A 716 22.31 -56.24 -95.25
C HIS A 716 22.41 -57.28 -94.13
N ASN A 717 23.55 -57.96 -93.94
CA ASN A 717 23.67 -58.98 -92.90
C ASN A 717 23.56 -58.36 -91.48
N ALA A 718 22.88 -59.06 -90.58
CA ALA A 718 22.56 -58.68 -89.19
C ALA A 718 21.82 -57.34 -89.03
N ARG A 719 21.04 -56.91 -90.04
CA ARG A 719 20.29 -55.65 -90.02
C ARG A 719 18.79 -55.84 -90.24
N MET A 720 18.01 -54.85 -89.81
CA MET A 720 16.60 -54.72 -90.14
C MET A 720 16.43 -53.96 -91.46
N VAL A 721 16.03 -54.64 -92.53
CA VAL A 721 15.73 -54.02 -93.83
C VAL A 721 14.28 -53.55 -93.85
N ILE A 722 14.05 -52.25 -94.01
CA ILE A 722 12.73 -51.63 -94.09
C ILE A 722 12.41 -51.38 -95.56
N ALA A 723 11.50 -52.17 -96.12
CA ALA A 723 11.09 -52.08 -97.51
C ALA A 723 9.87 -51.17 -97.67
N ASN A 724 10.06 -49.96 -98.22
CA ASN A 724 8.99 -49.01 -98.52
C ASN A 724 8.45 -49.19 -99.95
N ALA A 725 7.32 -48.54 -100.25
CA ALA A 725 6.65 -48.59 -101.55
C ALA A 725 7.64 -48.43 -102.73
N GLY A 726 7.51 -49.29 -103.74
CA GLY A 726 8.43 -49.38 -104.89
C GLY A 726 9.56 -50.41 -104.75
N THR A 727 9.79 -50.97 -103.56
CA THR A 727 10.82 -52.00 -103.36
C THR A 727 10.48 -53.32 -104.06
N THR A 728 11.45 -53.89 -104.77
CA THR A 728 11.50 -55.34 -105.08
C THR A 728 12.80 -55.91 -104.51
N LEU A 729 12.78 -57.14 -104.00
CA LEU A 729 13.96 -57.77 -103.40
C LEU A 729 14.45 -58.95 -104.25
N SER A 730 15.76 -59.06 -104.40
CA SER A 730 16.41 -60.26 -104.93
C SER A 730 17.53 -60.72 -104.02
N LEU A 731 17.73 -62.04 -103.96
CA LEU A 731 18.76 -62.70 -103.17
C LEU A 731 19.48 -63.72 -104.06
N ASP A 732 20.78 -63.53 -104.25
CA ASP A 732 21.66 -64.49 -104.93
C ASP A 732 22.57 -65.16 -103.91
N TRP A 733 22.68 -66.50 -103.99
CA TRP A 733 23.63 -67.25 -103.19
C TRP A 733 25.07 -66.75 -103.36
N SER A 734 25.47 -66.37 -104.57
CA SER A 734 26.83 -65.89 -104.85
C SER A 734 27.18 -64.60 -104.08
N ALA A 735 26.17 -63.77 -103.77
CA ALA A 735 26.32 -62.47 -103.11
C ALA A 735 26.06 -62.50 -101.59
N THR A 736 25.39 -63.54 -101.10
CA THR A 736 25.01 -63.68 -99.68
C THR A 736 25.75 -64.81 -98.98
N GLY A 737 25.93 -65.95 -99.62
CA GLY A 737 26.65 -67.10 -99.08
C GLY A 737 26.07 -67.65 -97.78
N HIS A 738 26.86 -68.52 -97.15
CA HIS A 738 26.49 -69.17 -95.89
C HIS A 738 26.47 -68.17 -94.71
N GLY A 739 25.41 -68.18 -93.91
CA GLY A 739 25.33 -67.40 -92.66
C GLY A 739 24.83 -65.97 -92.84
N PHE A 740 24.27 -65.64 -94.00
CA PHE A 740 23.55 -64.37 -94.19
C PHE A 740 22.21 -64.40 -93.44
N ALA A 741 21.94 -63.36 -92.65
CA ALA A 741 20.72 -63.20 -91.88
C ALA A 741 20.28 -61.72 -91.84
N CYS A 742 19.03 -61.40 -92.18
CA CYS A 742 18.48 -60.06 -91.97
C CYS A 742 17.00 -60.12 -91.59
N MET A 743 16.45 -59.07 -90.99
CA MET A 743 15.01 -58.95 -90.72
C MET A 743 14.39 -57.96 -91.70
N VAL A 744 13.50 -58.41 -92.58
CA VAL A 744 12.78 -57.55 -93.51
C VAL A 744 11.46 -57.12 -92.90
N VAL A 745 11.19 -55.82 -92.91
CA VAL A 745 9.89 -55.23 -92.56
C VAL A 745 9.27 -54.64 -93.80
N ASN A 746 8.15 -55.23 -94.21
CA ASN A 746 7.45 -54.86 -95.42
C ASN A 746 6.44 -53.74 -95.15
N ARG A 747 6.75 -52.53 -95.64
CA ARG A 747 5.86 -51.36 -95.66
C ARG A 747 5.47 -50.96 -97.08
N THR A 748 5.61 -51.86 -98.05
CA THR A 748 5.31 -51.56 -99.46
C THR A 748 3.82 -51.38 -99.74
N GLY A 749 2.96 -51.86 -98.84
CA GLY A 749 1.49 -51.85 -98.98
C GLY A 749 0.92 -53.08 -99.69
N ALA A 750 1.76 -54.00 -100.17
CA ALA A 750 1.39 -55.29 -100.77
C ALA A 750 2.36 -56.40 -100.32
N ASP A 751 2.08 -57.65 -100.65
CA ASP A 751 3.00 -58.76 -100.35
C ASP A 751 4.28 -58.63 -101.18
N LEU A 752 5.43 -58.59 -100.49
CA LEU A 752 6.74 -58.34 -101.09
C LEU A 752 7.44 -59.65 -101.44
N ALA A 753 7.54 -59.96 -102.73
CA ALA A 753 8.28 -61.12 -103.20
C ALA A 753 9.80 -60.92 -103.10
N VAL A 754 10.50 -62.00 -102.77
CA VAL A 754 11.97 -62.07 -102.82
C VAL A 754 12.36 -63.04 -103.93
N ALA A 755 12.97 -62.52 -105.01
CA ALA A 755 13.46 -63.34 -106.11
C ALA A 755 14.75 -64.07 -105.69
N LEU A 756 14.78 -65.40 -105.79
CA LEU A 756 15.92 -66.23 -105.37
C LEU A 756 16.69 -66.76 -106.60
N THR A 757 18.03 -66.70 -106.56
CA THR A 757 18.89 -67.26 -107.61
C THR A 757 20.10 -67.98 -106.98
N GLY A 758 20.51 -69.13 -107.53
CA GLY A 758 21.66 -69.89 -107.03
C GLY A 758 21.39 -70.80 -105.81
N PHE A 759 20.13 -71.02 -105.44
CA PHE A 759 19.68 -71.90 -104.35
C PHE A 759 19.24 -73.28 -104.86
N SER A 760 19.41 -74.32 -104.03
CA SER A 760 19.17 -75.73 -104.42
C SER A 760 17.69 -76.13 -104.43
N ALA A 761 16.80 -75.35 -103.79
CA ALA A 761 15.33 -75.50 -103.83
C ALA A 761 14.64 -74.18 -103.44
N ALA A 762 13.48 -73.87 -104.03
CA ALA A 762 12.65 -72.69 -103.73
C ALA A 762 11.63 -72.99 -102.60
N MET A 763 11.49 -72.04 -101.65
CA MET A 763 10.86 -72.19 -100.32
C MET A 763 9.31 -72.29 -100.29
N VAL A 764 8.75 -73.13 -99.41
CA VAL A 764 7.29 -73.27 -99.20
C VAL A 764 6.94 -73.40 -97.71
N ASN A 765 6.44 -72.31 -97.08
CA ASN A 765 5.64 -72.36 -95.85
C ASN A 765 4.19 -72.78 -96.24
N PRO A 766 3.34 -73.36 -95.36
CA PRO A 766 2.07 -74.03 -95.70
C PRO A 766 1.03 -73.26 -96.52
N ASP A 767 1.23 -71.98 -96.82
CA ASP A 767 0.38 -71.16 -97.67
C ASP A 767 1.05 -70.63 -98.96
N GLY A 768 2.21 -71.15 -99.34
CA GLY A 768 2.61 -71.22 -100.75
C GLY A 768 3.24 -69.98 -101.40
N TYR A 769 3.84 -69.04 -100.65
CA TYR A 769 4.51 -67.86 -101.24
C TYR A 769 5.87 -67.51 -100.59
N ALA A 770 6.92 -67.32 -101.39
CA ALA A 770 8.19 -66.69 -100.98
C ALA A 770 8.05 -65.15 -100.89
N LYS A 771 7.11 -64.70 -100.07
CA LYS A 771 6.74 -63.28 -99.92
C LYS A 771 6.71 -62.90 -98.44
N VAL A 772 7.15 -61.68 -98.13
CA VAL A 772 6.89 -61.06 -96.84
C VAL A 772 5.53 -60.37 -96.94
N ARG A 773 4.55 -60.75 -96.10
CA ARG A 773 3.19 -60.19 -96.16
C ARG A 773 3.17 -58.67 -95.96
N ALA A 774 2.20 -58.01 -96.58
CA ALA A 774 1.99 -56.57 -96.43
C ALA A 774 1.89 -56.17 -94.96
N GLY A 775 2.68 -55.17 -94.54
CA GLY A 775 2.68 -54.65 -93.17
C GLY A 775 3.37 -55.53 -92.13
N ALA A 776 3.94 -56.66 -92.54
CA ALA A 776 4.51 -57.64 -91.63
C ALA A 776 6.05 -57.67 -91.66
N ALA A 777 6.65 -58.42 -90.73
CA ALA A 777 8.10 -58.58 -90.61
C ALA A 777 8.49 -60.05 -90.68
N ALA A 778 9.59 -60.36 -91.36
CA ALA A 778 10.12 -61.70 -91.50
C ALA A 778 11.65 -61.71 -91.52
N SER A 779 12.25 -62.72 -90.93
CA SER A 779 13.70 -62.95 -90.95
C SER A 779 14.08 -63.80 -92.15
N LEU A 780 15.06 -63.35 -92.91
CA LEU A 780 15.61 -64.03 -94.06
C LEU A 780 16.96 -64.63 -93.68
N LEU A 781 17.13 -65.95 -93.83
CA LEU A 781 18.29 -66.70 -93.40
C LEU A 781 18.82 -67.56 -94.57
N ALA A 782 20.06 -67.35 -95.01
CA ALA A 782 20.71 -68.21 -95.99
C ALA A 782 21.76 -69.11 -95.31
N PHE A 783 21.66 -70.42 -95.51
CA PHE A 783 22.53 -71.40 -94.87
C PHE A 783 22.69 -72.69 -95.69
N THR A 784 23.65 -73.51 -95.29
CA THR A 784 23.98 -74.82 -95.85
C THR A 784 24.09 -75.80 -94.68
N PRO A 785 23.10 -76.67 -94.45
CA PRO A 785 23.12 -77.57 -93.30
C PRO A 785 24.20 -78.66 -93.43
N ASP A 786 24.67 -78.93 -94.66
CA ASP A 786 25.63 -79.97 -95.01
C ASP A 786 27.06 -79.44 -95.27
N GLY A 787 27.30 -78.14 -95.07
CA GLY A 787 28.63 -77.54 -95.24
C GLY A 787 29.00 -77.15 -96.67
N GLY A 788 28.06 -77.04 -97.62
CA GLY A 788 28.27 -76.26 -98.85
C GLY A 788 27.56 -76.73 -100.13
N THR A 789 27.01 -77.95 -100.13
CA THR A 789 26.36 -78.54 -101.31
C THR A 789 24.87 -78.22 -101.40
N THR A 790 24.16 -78.16 -100.27
CA THR A 790 22.74 -77.81 -100.20
C THR A 790 22.60 -76.35 -99.78
N ARG A 791 22.09 -75.50 -100.67
CA ARG A 791 21.97 -74.05 -100.45
C ARG A 791 20.53 -73.70 -100.19
N LEU A 792 20.21 -73.33 -98.95
CA LEU A 792 18.86 -73.03 -98.51
C LEU A 792 18.74 -71.55 -98.15
N CYS A 793 17.59 -70.98 -98.48
CA CYS A 793 17.10 -69.74 -97.90
C CYS A 793 15.88 -70.11 -97.05
N GLN A 794 15.70 -69.48 -95.90
CA GLN A 794 14.55 -69.65 -95.03
C GLN A 794 14.00 -68.28 -94.67
N LEU A 795 12.68 -68.15 -94.76
CA LEU A 795 11.94 -66.97 -94.30
C LEU A 795 11.17 -67.39 -93.05
N ALA A 796 11.42 -66.73 -91.92
CA ALA A 796 10.91 -67.11 -90.62
C ALA A 796 10.35 -65.92 -89.84
N GLY A 797 9.16 -66.07 -89.25
CA GLY A 797 8.51 -65.07 -88.39
C GLY A 797 7.09 -64.74 -88.84
N GLY A 798 6.31 -64.03 -88.01
CA GLY A 798 4.85 -63.87 -88.19
C GLY A 798 4.37 -63.10 -89.44
N GLY A 799 5.27 -62.49 -90.22
CA GLY A 799 4.99 -61.93 -91.54
C GLY A 799 5.40 -62.81 -92.73
N ALA A 800 6.04 -63.94 -92.44
CA ALA A 800 6.19 -65.07 -93.32
C ALA A 800 5.07 -66.02 -92.91
N PRO A 801 3.88 -65.92 -93.52
CA PRO A 801 2.84 -66.87 -93.17
C PRO A 801 3.32 -68.28 -93.42
#